data_AF-A0A836KIP9-F1
#
_entry.id   AF-A0A836KIP9-F1
#
_cell.length_a   1.000
_cell.length_b   1.000
_cell.length_c   1.000
_cell.angle_alpha   90.00
_cell.angle_beta   90.00
_cell.angle_gamma   90.00
#
_symmetry.space_group_name_H-M   'P 1'
#
loop_
_entity.id
_entity.type
_entity.pdbx_description
1 polymer ?
#
loop_
_entity_poly.entity_id
_entity_poly.type
_entity_poly.pdbx_seq_one_letter_code
_entity_poly.pdbx_strand_id
1 'polypeptide(L)'
;MNLQPLRVVRPLSRILHRTMLQILRESQRTLPVAMTDTLITYSLYEQVPHAELLEALLAELEKARHGDVALTSDQLFVPLRAVRRALAGVQQFPYTTAALRTLKREVEVSVVRDTTRLSTDDLSSTDVGLLWGCATQCSHWECVEELLRYFPLSTTLDLQSATEYRDLLIGVCNHQFVSQAHTRSSDSESGGTADPSISHAKEFIERILGAERVWQRCREALVASSLQLHVGGGSTVDSTVLEERDIHAMACVMYGATLDLQCVVPPGSILAFPFSESEWMQHVGGVAKSGSSQCVQPSTIGGLSLPGWYRRVVALHQRSIPQVVRASFAAAVTNDLLRLYQRIDTESLESFFRYFMPSVAAAAPQMDCRAAVRDYHNGVMSNLFWSAMQASSDASGDGNRAAATGQRGKWTVTDASALATPAPDSGAASFALSPDVALRVMLAEVCVQEKGKPLPEGHGRAMESMLRTVLKHLRRHLQSESRSRMMPECSTTAARLPASLWTAWSSQRTSLLATVLSELQERVSGSGGEGSSATALENLIGEGLQLLRPLISMEVIDERGTARLVTNLLTCGRGATLEIGGAVYEAELQSFALQHVQDGFGRADVANIVLTMEKHLVDGCRNGGVVGGNTKAHSVLEGLKAAELALPLRSWS
;
A
#
# COMPACT_ATOMS: atom_id res chain seq x y z
N MET A 1 -5.64 -5.42 24.33
CA MET A 1 -6.74 -4.49 24.00
C MET A 1 -7.68 -5.19 23.03
N ASN A 2 -8.93 -5.43 23.41
CA ASN A 2 -9.95 -6.05 22.56
C ASN A 2 -10.44 -5.02 21.53
N LEU A 3 -9.93 -5.10 20.31
CA LEU A 3 -10.40 -4.30 19.18
C LEU A 3 -11.79 -4.80 18.77
N GLN A 4 -12.83 -4.14 19.29
CA GLN A 4 -14.17 -4.31 18.75
C GLN A 4 -14.19 -3.80 17.29
N PRO A 5 -14.86 -4.51 16.36
CA PRO A 5 -15.01 -4.02 14.99
C PRO A 5 -15.75 -2.67 15.03
N LEU A 6 -15.16 -1.71 14.31
CA LEU A 6 -15.59 -0.32 14.16
C LEU A 6 -17.12 -0.22 14.05
N ARG A 7 -17.76 0.30 15.10
CA ARG A 7 -19.14 0.77 15.01
C ARG A 7 -19.17 2.06 14.19
N VAL A 8 -20.29 2.33 13.52
CA VAL A 8 -20.71 3.66 13.07
C VAL A 8 -20.94 4.55 14.31
N VAL A 9 -19.89 4.82 15.09
CA VAL A 9 -19.89 5.79 16.19
C VAL A 9 -18.46 6.29 16.39
N ARG A 10 -18.40 7.57 16.77
CA ARG A 10 -17.28 8.48 17.03
C ARG A 10 -16.37 8.28 18.28
N PRO A 11 -16.30 7.17 19.08
CA PRO A 11 -15.49 7.18 20.30
C PRO A 11 -13.99 7.24 20.02
N LEU A 12 -13.47 6.45 19.07
CA LEU A 12 -12.02 6.26 18.94
C LEU A 12 -11.30 7.49 18.38
N SER A 13 -11.87 8.17 17.38
CA SER A 13 -11.31 9.42 16.85
C SER A 13 -11.33 10.55 17.89
N ARG A 14 -12.42 10.64 18.68
CA ARG A 14 -12.51 11.60 19.79
C ARG A 14 -11.58 11.27 20.95
N ILE A 15 -11.41 10.00 21.29
CA ILE A 15 -10.47 9.54 22.31
C ILE A 15 -9.04 9.82 21.84
N LEU A 16 -8.70 9.46 20.61
CA LEU A 16 -7.40 9.74 20.01
C LEU A 16 -7.12 11.24 20.04
N HIS A 17 -8.05 12.05 19.53
CA HIS A 17 -7.93 13.50 19.54
C HIS A 17 -7.73 14.10 20.93
N ARG A 18 -8.56 13.71 21.90
CA ARG A 18 -8.43 14.16 23.30
C ARG A 18 -7.11 13.72 23.92
N THR A 19 -6.70 12.47 23.69
CA THR A 19 -5.44 11.92 24.20
C THR A 19 -4.26 12.68 23.63
N MET A 20 -4.28 12.97 22.33
CA MET A 20 -3.23 13.72 21.67
C MET A 20 -3.13 15.16 22.16
N LEU A 21 -4.26 15.86 22.26
CA LEU A 21 -4.28 17.21 22.84
C LEU A 21 -3.85 17.21 24.31
N GLN A 22 -4.25 16.18 25.07
CA GLN A 22 -3.83 16.05 26.47
C GLN A 22 -2.32 15.89 26.56
N ILE A 23 -1.72 14.98 25.78
CA ILE A 23 -0.27 14.75 25.77
C ILE A 23 0.48 16.02 25.37
N LEU A 24 -0.01 16.76 24.35
CA LEU A 24 0.61 18.03 23.95
C LEU A 24 0.49 19.10 25.04
N ARG A 25 -0.66 19.17 25.73
CA ARG A 25 -0.92 20.17 26.78
C ARG A 25 -0.32 19.80 28.14
N GLU A 26 0.06 18.54 28.35
CA GLU A 26 0.84 18.12 29.50
C GLU A 26 2.22 18.78 29.43
N SER A 27 2.70 19.30 30.55
CA SER A 27 3.94 20.09 30.66
C SER A 27 5.22 19.25 30.50
N GLN A 28 5.25 18.35 29.52
CA GLN A 28 6.40 17.56 29.14
C GLN A 28 7.30 18.42 28.25
N ARG A 29 8.60 18.50 28.59
CA ARG A 29 9.58 19.27 27.79
C ARG A 29 9.90 18.62 26.44
N THR A 30 9.63 17.33 26.31
CA THR A 30 10.00 16.50 25.16
C THR A 30 8.84 15.59 24.78
N LEU A 31 8.52 15.56 23.49
CA LEU A 31 7.46 14.75 22.90
C LEU A 31 7.88 13.27 22.85
N PRO A 32 7.10 12.34 23.42
CA PRO A 32 7.42 10.92 23.35
C PRO A 32 7.50 10.41 21.91
N VAL A 33 8.43 9.51 21.61
CA VAL A 33 8.56 8.91 20.26
C VAL A 33 7.27 8.21 19.82
N ALA A 34 6.57 7.53 20.74
CA ALA A 34 5.27 6.92 20.43
C ALA A 34 4.22 7.95 19.97
N MET A 35 4.34 9.20 20.42
CA MET A 35 3.43 10.27 20.02
C MET A 35 3.71 10.75 18.58
N THR A 36 4.95 10.66 18.08
CA THR A 36 5.24 10.96 16.68
C THR A 36 4.68 9.90 15.73
N ASP A 37 4.67 8.63 16.13
CA ASP A 37 3.94 7.56 15.40
C ASP A 37 2.41 7.76 15.47
N THR A 38 1.94 8.34 16.58
CA THR A 38 0.52 8.70 16.73
C THR A 38 0.13 9.87 15.82
N LEU A 39 1.04 10.82 15.51
CA LEU A 39 0.80 11.89 14.52
C LEU A 39 0.51 11.31 13.13
N ILE A 40 1.28 10.31 12.70
CA ILE A 40 1.03 9.57 11.46
C ILE A 40 -0.38 8.98 11.51
N THR A 41 -0.68 8.22 12.56
CA THR A 41 -1.99 7.58 12.72
C THR A 41 -3.14 8.60 12.72
N TYR A 42 -2.99 9.72 13.43
CA TYR A 42 -3.97 10.78 13.51
C TYR A 42 -4.19 11.50 12.18
N SER A 43 -3.12 11.70 11.41
CA SER A 43 -3.21 12.28 10.08
C SER A 43 -4.06 11.43 9.13
N LEU A 44 -4.09 10.10 9.34
CA LEU A 44 -4.94 9.16 8.61
C LEU A 44 -6.40 9.16 9.09
N TYR A 45 -6.66 9.59 10.33
CA TYR A 45 -8.04 9.72 10.80
C TYR A 45 -8.67 10.95 10.18
N GLU A 46 -9.72 10.70 9.44
CA GLU A 46 -10.44 11.73 8.72
C GLU A 46 -11.25 12.64 9.67
N GLN A 47 -11.90 12.06 10.67
CA GLN A 47 -12.95 12.70 11.47
C GLN A 47 -12.43 13.46 12.71
N VAL A 48 -11.17 13.87 12.70
CA VAL A 48 -10.52 14.59 13.80
C VAL A 48 -10.22 16.04 13.39
N PRO A 49 -10.23 17.01 14.32
CA PRO A 49 -9.91 18.39 13.99
C PRO A 49 -8.39 18.53 13.82
N HIS A 50 -7.92 18.38 12.59
CA HIS A 50 -6.49 18.47 12.24
C HIS A 50 -5.87 19.83 12.57
N ALA A 51 -6.60 20.91 12.32
CA ALA A 51 -6.14 22.27 12.60
C ALA A 51 -5.87 22.47 14.10
N GLU A 52 -6.81 22.07 14.97
CA GLU A 52 -6.66 22.23 16.43
C GLU A 52 -5.44 21.47 16.97
N LEU A 53 -5.15 20.28 16.43
CA LEU A 53 -3.97 19.53 16.84
C LEU A 53 -2.67 20.19 16.35
N LEU A 54 -2.61 20.68 15.11
CA LEU A 54 -1.43 21.36 14.59
C LEU A 54 -1.20 22.71 15.30
N GLU A 55 -2.25 23.45 15.61
CA GLU A 55 -2.19 24.68 16.42
C GLU A 55 -1.65 24.39 17.82
N ALA A 56 -2.13 23.31 18.48
CA ALA A 56 -1.60 22.90 19.77
C ALA A 56 -0.12 22.50 19.68
N LEU A 57 0.26 21.71 18.67
CA LEU A 57 1.66 21.31 18.44
C LEU A 57 2.57 22.52 18.18
N LEU A 58 2.12 23.46 17.36
CA LEU A 58 2.83 24.71 17.08
C LEU A 58 3.00 25.55 18.34
N ALA A 59 1.95 25.70 19.15
CA ALA A 59 2.00 26.46 20.39
C ALA A 59 3.03 25.88 21.38
N GLU A 60 3.12 24.55 21.50
CA GLU A 60 4.11 23.91 22.37
C GLU A 60 5.53 24.00 21.82
N LEU A 61 5.72 23.88 20.50
CA LEU A 61 7.01 24.14 19.84
C LEU A 61 7.48 25.57 20.12
N GLU A 62 6.61 26.56 19.96
CA GLU A 62 6.95 27.96 20.25
C GLU A 62 7.25 28.20 21.73
N LYS A 63 6.53 27.57 22.66
CA LYS A 63 6.87 27.62 24.09
C LYS A 63 8.24 27.01 24.37
N ALA A 64 8.56 25.86 23.75
CA ALA A 64 9.83 25.19 23.93
C ALA A 64 11.02 26.06 23.48
N ARG A 65 10.83 26.96 22.50
CA ARG A 65 11.87 27.85 21.96
C ARG A 65 12.38 28.92 22.93
N HIS A 66 11.69 29.22 24.03
CA HIS A 66 12.00 30.35 24.92
C HIS A 66 13.19 30.10 25.89
N GLY A 67 14.27 29.47 25.43
CA GLY A 67 15.47 29.26 26.25
C GLY A 67 16.74 29.15 25.40
N ASP A 68 17.72 30.00 25.73
CA ASP A 68 19.05 30.12 25.07
C ASP A 68 20.02 28.96 25.38
N VAL A 69 19.51 27.84 25.88
CA VAL A 69 20.34 26.70 26.28
C VAL A 69 20.51 25.77 25.08
N ALA A 70 21.76 25.49 24.70
CA ALA A 70 22.08 24.43 23.76
C ALA A 70 21.64 23.07 24.34
N LEU A 71 20.90 22.30 23.56
CA LEU A 71 20.28 21.04 23.99
C LEU A 71 21.06 19.84 23.43
N THR A 72 20.93 18.69 24.09
CA THR A 72 21.33 17.39 23.54
C THR A 72 20.23 16.80 22.66
N SER A 73 20.56 15.78 21.86
CA SER A 73 19.65 15.21 20.85
C SER A 73 18.34 14.64 21.41
N ASP A 74 18.33 14.18 22.66
CA ASP A 74 17.13 13.68 23.36
C ASP A 74 16.36 14.76 24.14
N GLN A 75 16.94 15.96 24.32
CA GLN A 75 16.35 17.06 25.09
C GLN A 75 15.57 18.07 24.24
N LEU A 76 15.64 17.95 22.92
CA LEU A 76 14.78 18.68 21.99
C LEU A 76 13.30 18.44 22.32
N PHE A 77 12.42 19.37 21.94
CA PHE A 77 10.98 19.13 22.06
C PHE A 77 10.58 17.95 21.18
N VAL A 78 11.10 17.87 19.95
CA VAL A 78 11.05 16.63 19.17
C VAL A 78 12.44 15.99 19.20
N PRO A 79 12.63 14.84 19.88
CA PRO A 79 13.93 14.16 19.91
C PRO A 79 14.46 13.95 18.50
N LEU A 80 15.76 14.14 18.27
CA LEU A 80 16.36 14.10 16.93
C LEU A 80 16.01 12.79 16.18
N ARG A 81 16.04 11.67 16.89
CA ARG A 81 15.65 10.32 16.39
C ARG A 81 14.19 10.20 15.93
N ALA A 82 13.33 11.13 16.33
CA ALA A 82 11.91 11.19 16.02
C ALA A 82 11.55 12.32 15.06
N VAL A 83 12.43 13.30 14.83
CA VAL A 83 12.19 14.46 13.94
C VAL A 83 11.74 14.03 12.56
N ARG A 84 12.47 13.12 11.90
CA ARG A 84 12.08 12.62 10.58
C ARG A 84 10.67 12.03 10.57
N ARG A 85 10.29 11.26 11.61
CA ARG A 85 8.94 10.68 11.71
C ARG A 85 7.89 11.75 11.98
N ALA A 86 8.19 12.73 12.83
CA ALA A 86 7.31 13.85 13.11
C ALA A 86 7.04 14.69 11.86
N LEU A 87 8.08 15.04 11.10
CA LEU A 87 7.97 15.72 9.81
C LEU A 87 7.12 14.92 8.83
N ALA A 88 7.42 13.62 8.67
CA ALA A 88 6.61 12.74 7.83
C ALA A 88 5.14 12.67 8.29
N GLY A 89 4.89 12.65 9.61
CA GLY A 89 3.56 12.68 10.19
C GLY A 89 2.82 13.98 9.88
N VAL A 90 3.44 15.13 10.09
CA VAL A 90 2.88 16.46 9.78
C VAL A 90 2.59 16.58 8.27
N GLN A 91 3.49 16.10 7.43
CA GLN A 91 3.33 16.11 5.98
C GLN A 91 2.14 15.26 5.51
N GLN A 92 1.76 14.22 6.26
CA GLN A 92 0.57 13.40 5.99
C GLN A 92 -0.75 14.07 6.41
N PHE A 93 -0.73 15.20 7.11
CA PHE A 93 -1.98 15.93 7.41
C PHE A 93 -2.65 16.39 6.10
N PRO A 94 -3.99 16.48 6.06
CA PRO A 94 -4.70 16.91 4.87
C PRO A 94 -4.26 18.30 4.34
N TYR A 95 -4.32 18.52 3.03
CA TYR A 95 -4.10 19.84 2.38
C TYR A 95 -5.42 20.56 2.09
N THR A 96 -6.39 20.48 3.00
CA THR A 96 -7.81 20.77 2.71
C THR A 96 -8.16 22.25 2.69
N THR A 97 -7.43 23.08 3.44
CA THR A 97 -7.64 24.53 3.50
C THR A 97 -6.32 25.25 3.38
N ALA A 98 -6.34 26.50 2.87
CA ALA A 98 -5.15 27.34 2.85
C ALA A 98 -4.56 27.52 4.27
N ALA A 99 -5.42 27.67 5.28
CA ALA A 99 -5.02 27.75 6.68
C ALA A 99 -4.26 26.49 7.15
N LEU A 100 -4.76 25.29 6.81
CA LEU A 100 -4.09 24.05 7.19
C LEU A 100 -2.75 23.87 6.47
N ARG A 101 -2.64 24.33 5.21
CA ARG A 101 -1.36 24.36 4.47
C ARG A 101 -0.35 25.27 5.16
N THR A 102 -0.78 26.47 5.57
CA THR A 102 0.06 27.39 6.34
C THR A 102 0.48 26.80 7.68
N LEU A 103 -0.45 26.22 8.45
CA LEU A 103 -0.15 25.56 9.72
C LEU A 103 0.85 24.42 9.58
N LYS A 104 0.74 23.59 8.53
CA LYS A 104 1.72 22.52 8.25
C LYS A 104 3.11 23.09 8.01
N ARG A 105 3.21 24.16 7.19
CA ARG A 105 4.48 24.85 6.93
C ARG A 105 5.06 25.43 8.22
N GLU A 106 4.25 26.11 9.02
CA GLU A 106 4.68 26.70 10.29
C GLU A 106 5.17 25.65 11.28
N VAL A 107 4.45 24.52 11.42
CA VAL A 107 4.90 23.40 12.27
C VAL A 107 6.23 22.83 11.78
N GLU A 108 6.39 22.60 10.47
CA GLU A 108 7.65 22.10 9.92
C GLU A 108 8.82 23.06 10.19
N VAL A 109 8.61 24.36 9.96
CA VAL A 109 9.59 25.41 10.26
C VAL A 109 9.95 25.43 11.76
N SER A 110 8.96 25.32 12.65
CA SER A 110 9.22 25.32 14.10
C SER A 110 9.90 24.04 14.60
N VAL A 111 9.65 22.88 13.97
CA VAL A 111 10.41 21.64 14.24
C VAL A 111 11.88 21.78 13.84
N VAL A 112 12.15 22.39 12.68
CA VAL A 112 13.52 22.65 12.21
C VAL A 112 14.23 23.64 13.13
N ARG A 113 13.54 24.69 13.56
CA ARG A 113 14.07 25.67 14.53
C ARG A 113 14.30 25.11 15.93
N ASP A 114 13.53 24.12 16.35
CA ASP A 114 13.84 23.38 17.57
C ASP A 114 15.13 22.56 17.38
N THR A 115 15.28 21.92 16.22
CA THR A 115 16.48 21.13 15.86
C THR A 115 17.77 21.98 15.86
N THR A 116 17.71 23.24 15.42
CA THR A 116 18.87 24.15 15.44
C THR A 116 19.29 24.60 16.85
N ARG A 117 18.64 24.12 17.90
CA ARG A 117 19.09 24.31 19.30
C ARG A 117 20.04 23.23 19.78
N LEU A 118 20.26 22.19 18.97
CA LEU A 118 21.20 21.11 19.26
C LEU A 118 22.63 21.67 19.32
N SER A 119 23.37 21.31 20.36
CA SER A 119 24.80 21.65 20.46
C SER A 119 25.58 21.08 19.28
N THR A 120 26.40 21.91 18.62
CA THR A 120 27.26 21.48 17.51
C THR A 120 28.53 20.77 17.97
N ASP A 121 28.90 20.92 19.24
CA ASP A 121 30.22 20.50 19.75
C ASP A 121 30.30 18.99 20.06
N ASP A 122 29.15 18.34 20.27
CA ASP A 122 29.06 16.93 20.73
C ASP A 122 28.30 16.01 19.76
N LEU A 123 28.24 16.35 18.46
CA LEU A 123 27.50 15.55 17.48
C LEU A 123 28.21 14.22 17.17
N SER A 124 27.54 13.10 17.46
CA SER A 124 28.01 11.78 17.01
C SER A 124 27.75 11.56 15.51
N SER A 125 28.39 10.57 14.89
CA SER A 125 28.08 10.22 13.48
C SER A 125 26.62 9.78 13.31
N THR A 126 26.02 9.19 14.37
CA THR A 126 24.59 8.87 14.38
C THR A 126 23.73 10.13 14.35
N ASP A 127 24.07 11.16 15.12
CA ASP A 127 23.34 12.44 15.10
C ASP A 127 23.46 13.13 13.74
N VAL A 128 24.66 13.10 13.12
CA VAL A 128 24.86 13.61 11.75
C VAL A 128 23.99 12.87 10.74
N GLY A 129 23.89 11.53 10.84
CA GLY A 129 22.99 10.74 10.00
C GLY A 129 21.51 11.10 10.18
N LEU A 130 21.10 11.37 11.43
CA LEU A 130 19.72 11.82 11.72
C LEU A 130 19.45 13.24 11.21
N LEU A 131 20.42 14.15 11.27
CA LEU A 131 20.32 15.50 10.71
C LEU A 131 20.18 15.47 9.17
N TRP A 132 20.92 14.60 8.48
CA TRP A 132 20.69 14.33 7.07
C TRP A 132 19.29 13.75 6.80
N GLY A 133 18.83 12.83 7.64
CA GLY A 133 17.47 12.32 7.60
C GLY A 133 16.39 13.40 7.81
N CYS A 134 16.68 14.42 8.62
CA CYS A 134 15.83 15.60 8.79
C CYS A 134 15.82 16.46 7.52
N ALA A 135 17.00 16.84 7.03
CA ALA A 135 17.16 17.69 5.85
C ALA A 135 16.47 17.08 4.62
N THR A 136 16.64 15.78 4.39
CA THR A 136 15.99 15.10 3.26
C THR A 136 14.48 15.01 3.39
N GLN A 137 13.95 14.96 4.62
CA GLN A 137 12.51 14.87 4.89
C GLN A 137 11.78 16.22 4.76
N CYS A 138 12.47 17.35 4.89
CA CYS A 138 11.87 18.69 4.77
C CYS A 138 11.15 18.86 3.42
N SER A 139 9.92 19.37 3.47
CA SER A 139 9.09 19.67 2.30
C SER A 139 9.31 21.09 1.77
N HIS A 140 9.93 21.98 2.55
CA HIS A 140 10.28 23.34 2.15
C HIS A 140 11.80 23.51 2.08
N TRP A 141 12.29 24.05 0.96
CA TRP A 141 13.72 24.24 0.75
C TRP A 141 14.35 25.21 1.77
N GLU A 142 13.62 26.22 2.22
CA GLU A 142 14.05 27.16 3.27
C GLU A 142 14.49 26.44 4.56
N CYS A 143 13.78 25.36 4.93
CA CYS A 143 14.12 24.54 6.09
C CYS A 143 15.42 23.75 5.88
N VAL A 144 15.68 23.30 4.65
CA VAL A 144 16.93 22.63 4.28
C VAL A 144 18.09 23.62 4.39
N GLU A 145 17.93 24.83 3.83
CA GLU A 145 18.96 25.88 3.90
C GLU A 145 19.24 26.32 5.35
N GLU A 146 18.21 26.41 6.19
CA GLU A 146 18.38 26.72 7.62
C GLU A 146 19.21 25.63 8.35
N LEU A 147 18.89 24.35 8.11
CA LEU A 147 19.66 23.23 8.69
C LEU A 147 21.11 23.22 8.21
N LEU A 148 21.35 23.42 6.91
CA LEU A 148 22.71 23.41 6.33
C LEU A 148 23.54 24.64 6.72
N ARG A 149 22.88 25.75 7.02
CA ARG A 149 23.53 26.95 7.55
C ARG A 149 23.99 26.75 8.99
N TYR A 150 23.17 26.07 9.81
CA TYR A 150 23.50 25.84 11.22
C TYR A 150 24.45 24.66 11.42
N PHE A 151 24.20 23.55 10.72
CA PHE A 151 25.05 22.37 10.74
C PHE A 151 25.80 22.27 9.41
N PRO A 152 27.14 22.25 9.39
CA PRO A 152 27.94 22.18 8.16
C PRO A 152 27.93 20.76 7.55
N LEU A 153 26.74 20.18 7.34
CA LEU A 153 26.56 18.78 6.94
C LEU A 153 27.31 18.44 5.65
N SER A 154 27.40 19.36 4.69
CA SER A 154 28.13 19.14 3.44
C SER A 154 29.60 18.76 3.65
N THR A 155 30.24 19.22 4.73
CA THR A 155 31.62 18.86 5.07
C THR A 155 31.77 17.41 5.54
N THR A 156 30.67 16.80 6.00
CA THR A 156 30.63 15.41 6.48
C THR A 156 30.50 14.40 5.36
N LEU A 157 30.14 14.82 4.13
CA LEU A 157 29.91 13.92 2.99
C LEU A 157 31.13 13.07 2.62
N ASP A 158 32.34 13.57 2.85
CA ASP A 158 33.58 12.80 2.59
C ASP A 158 33.89 11.78 3.68
N LEU A 159 33.36 12.00 4.88
CA LEU A 159 33.55 11.14 6.05
C LEU A 159 32.53 10.01 6.14
N GLN A 160 31.42 10.11 5.39
CA GLN A 160 30.39 9.08 5.37
C GLN A 160 30.90 7.77 4.78
N SER A 161 30.57 6.67 5.45
CA SER A 161 30.68 5.33 4.91
C SER A 161 29.82 5.16 3.65
N ALA A 162 30.12 4.15 2.83
CA ALA A 162 29.32 3.83 1.64
C ALA A 162 27.85 3.56 1.98
N THR A 163 27.58 2.96 3.15
CA THR A 163 26.23 2.68 3.65
C THR A 163 25.49 3.94 4.07
N GLU A 164 26.13 4.86 4.81
CA GLU A 164 25.51 6.13 5.22
C GLU A 164 25.19 7.01 4.02
N TYR A 165 26.12 7.10 3.06
CA TYR A 165 25.92 7.89 1.83
C TYR A 165 24.80 7.32 0.96
N ARG A 166 24.71 5.98 0.84
CA ARG A 166 23.64 5.29 0.14
C ARG A 166 22.28 5.58 0.77
N ASP A 167 22.17 5.54 2.09
CA ASP A 167 20.90 5.78 2.79
C ASP A 167 20.47 7.25 2.67
N LEU A 168 21.42 8.19 2.70
CA LEU A 168 21.20 9.60 2.37
C LEU A 168 20.63 9.75 0.95
N LEU A 169 21.28 9.14 -0.04
CA LEU A 169 20.85 9.22 -1.44
C LEU A 169 19.46 8.62 -1.66
N ILE A 170 19.17 7.46 -1.08
CA ILE A 170 17.83 6.86 -1.13
C ILE A 170 16.80 7.80 -0.47
N GLY A 171 17.16 8.46 0.64
CA GLY A 171 16.36 9.50 1.27
C GLY A 171 15.99 10.62 0.30
N VAL A 172 16.99 11.22 -0.35
CA VAL A 172 16.82 12.28 -1.36
C VAL A 172 15.92 11.81 -2.51
N CYS A 173 16.19 10.63 -3.07
CA CYS A 173 15.49 10.10 -4.25
C CYS A 173 14.05 9.63 -3.93
N ASN A 174 13.67 9.41 -2.68
CA ASN A 174 12.33 8.92 -2.34
C ASN A 174 11.24 9.99 -2.50
N HIS A 175 11.58 11.28 -2.32
CA HIS A 175 10.61 12.38 -2.29
C HIS A 175 9.94 12.66 -3.64
N GLN A 176 10.59 12.31 -4.75
CA GLN A 176 10.05 12.52 -6.09
C GLN A 176 8.81 11.70 -6.41
N PHE A 177 8.63 10.57 -5.73
CA PHE A 177 7.50 9.65 -5.96
C PHE A 177 6.28 9.98 -5.10
N VAL A 178 6.29 11.10 -4.37
CA VAL A 178 5.22 11.52 -3.44
C VAL A 178 4.71 12.93 -3.77
N SER A 179 5.59 13.86 -4.18
CA SER A 179 5.23 15.28 -4.29
C SER A 179 4.49 15.70 -5.57
N GLN A 180 4.34 14.85 -6.59
CA GLN A 180 3.66 15.23 -7.85
C GLN A 180 2.17 14.83 -7.93
N ALA A 181 1.59 14.24 -6.88
CA ALA A 181 0.17 13.85 -6.85
C ALA A 181 -0.83 15.04 -6.85
N HIS A 182 -0.38 16.27 -7.08
CA HIS A 182 -1.24 17.47 -7.14
C HIS A 182 -1.12 18.13 -8.52
N THR A 183 -1.53 17.43 -9.57
CA THR A 183 -1.85 18.06 -10.85
C THR A 183 -3.31 18.49 -10.89
N ARG A 184 -3.49 19.81 -10.83
CA ARG A 184 -4.55 20.58 -11.51
C ARG A 184 -5.99 20.09 -11.32
N SER A 185 -6.67 20.74 -10.38
CA SER A 185 -8.08 21.12 -10.61
C SER A 185 -8.13 21.92 -11.91
N SER A 186 -8.56 21.30 -13.00
CA SER A 186 -9.05 22.04 -14.16
C SER A 186 -10.33 22.72 -13.71
N ASP A 187 -10.24 23.96 -13.30
CA ASP A 187 -11.29 24.98 -13.36
C ASP A 187 -10.83 26.19 -12.53
N SER A 188 -10.16 27.13 -13.19
CA SER A 188 -10.43 28.57 -13.06
C SER A 188 -9.28 29.36 -13.69
N GLU A 189 -9.60 30.10 -14.75
CA GLU A 189 -8.85 31.26 -15.17
C GLU A 189 -8.73 32.24 -13.99
N SER A 190 -7.56 32.29 -13.37
CA SER A 190 -7.18 33.37 -12.45
C SER A 190 -5.66 33.38 -12.38
N GLY A 191 -5.07 34.47 -12.87
CA GLY A 191 -3.63 34.70 -12.95
C GLY A 191 -2.99 34.89 -11.58
N GLY A 192 -2.93 33.82 -10.79
CA GLY A 192 -2.01 33.70 -9.66
C GLY A 192 -0.69 33.10 -10.16
N THR A 193 0.40 33.81 -9.95
CA THR A 193 1.77 33.34 -10.18
C THR A 193 1.97 32.00 -9.46
N ALA A 194 2.04 30.92 -10.22
CA ALA A 194 2.37 29.60 -9.71
C ALA A 194 3.80 29.67 -9.14
N ASP A 195 3.94 29.49 -7.82
CA ASP A 195 5.25 29.31 -7.20
C ASP A 195 5.99 28.18 -7.94
N PRO A 196 7.26 28.38 -8.34
CA PRO A 196 8.02 27.35 -9.03
C PRO A 196 8.14 26.14 -8.09
N SER A 197 7.60 25.00 -8.50
CA SER A 197 7.73 23.75 -7.75
C SER A 197 9.21 23.38 -7.70
N ILE A 198 9.87 23.66 -6.58
CA ILE A 198 11.27 23.28 -6.36
C ILE A 198 11.34 21.77 -6.39
N SER A 199 12.12 21.24 -7.32
CA SER A 199 12.35 19.81 -7.44
C SER A 199 13.36 19.39 -6.38
N HIS A 200 12.89 19.09 -5.16
CA HIS A 200 13.73 18.84 -3.98
C HIS A 200 14.91 17.90 -4.24
N ALA A 201 14.68 16.76 -4.93
CA ALA A 201 15.75 15.80 -5.18
C ALA A 201 16.80 16.36 -6.16
N LYS A 202 16.37 17.10 -7.19
CA LYS A 202 17.27 17.82 -8.11
C LYS A 202 18.18 18.80 -7.35
N GLU A 203 17.61 19.67 -6.53
CA GLU A 203 18.40 20.65 -5.77
C GLU A 203 19.40 19.99 -4.82
N PHE A 204 19.01 18.92 -4.13
CA PHE A 204 19.93 18.13 -3.31
C PHE A 204 21.08 17.53 -4.12
N ILE A 205 20.77 16.92 -5.27
CA ILE A 205 21.78 16.28 -6.13
C ILE A 205 22.71 17.33 -6.75
N GLU A 206 22.18 18.44 -7.25
CA GLU A 206 22.96 19.44 -7.99
C GLU A 206 23.76 20.36 -7.06
N ARG A 207 23.14 20.88 -5.98
CA ARG A 207 23.78 21.90 -5.12
C ARG A 207 24.53 21.35 -3.92
N ILE A 208 24.10 20.20 -3.38
CA ILE A 208 24.64 19.68 -2.11
C ILE A 208 25.56 18.49 -2.38
N LEU A 209 25.06 17.45 -3.06
CA LEU A 209 25.79 16.21 -3.24
C LEU A 209 26.78 16.27 -4.42
N GLY A 210 26.43 17.02 -5.46
CA GLY A 210 27.13 17.07 -6.75
C GLY A 210 26.83 15.85 -7.61
N ALA A 211 26.20 16.03 -8.78
CA ALA A 211 25.77 14.93 -9.64
C ALA A 211 26.91 13.96 -10.00
N GLU A 212 28.06 14.46 -10.42
CA GLU A 212 29.23 13.62 -10.77
C GLU A 212 29.75 12.83 -9.57
N ARG A 213 29.75 13.45 -8.38
CA ARG A 213 30.18 12.81 -7.14
C ARG A 213 29.22 11.72 -6.70
N VAL A 214 27.91 11.95 -6.81
CA VAL A 214 26.89 10.92 -6.55
C VAL A 214 27.07 9.74 -7.50
N TRP A 215 27.23 10.03 -8.80
CA TRP A 215 27.48 9.02 -9.83
C TRP A 215 28.70 8.16 -9.50
N GLN A 216 29.83 8.80 -9.15
CA GLN A 216 31.07 8.11 -8.83
C GLN A 216 30.95 7.27 -7.55
N ARG A 217 30.41 7.83 -6.46
CA ARG A 217 30.23 7.13 -5.18
C ARG A 217 29.29 5.93 -5.31
N CYS A 218 28.21 6.06 -6.07
CA CYS A 218 27.30 4.94 -6.37
C CYS A 218 28.03 3.80 -7.08
N ARG A 219 28.82 4.15 -8.09
CA ARG A 219 29.61 3.20 -8.85
C ARG A 219 30.62 2.47 -7.97
N GLU A 220 31.43 3.21 -7.22
CA GLU A 220 32.44 2.66 -6.32
C GLU A 220 31.85 1.72 -5.26
N ALA A 221 30.72 2.11 -4.65
CA ALA A 221 30.06 1.31 -3.62
C ALA A 221 29.49 -0.02 -4.16
N LEU A 222 28.88 -0.01 -5.35
CA LEU A 222 28.38 -1.24 -5.97
C LEU A 222 29.53 -2.15 -6.39
N VAL A 223 30.61 -1.61 -6.95
CA VAL A 223 31.80 -2.39 -7.32
C VAL A 223 32.42 -3.03 -6.07
N ALA A 224 32.60 -2.26 -4.99
CA ALA A 224 33.18 -2.74 -3.75
C ALA A 224 32.36 -3.86 -3.10
N SER A 225 31.04 -3.69 -2.98
CA SER A 225 30.14 -4.74 -2.46
C SER A 225 30.10 -5.99 -3.34
N SER A 226 30.25 -5.84 -4.67
CA SER A 226 30.31 -6.97 -5.60
C SER A 226 31.64 -7.74 -5.51
N LEU A 227 32.76 -7.08 -5.22
CA LEU A 227 34.07 -7.73 -5.10
C LEU A 227 34.13 -8.68 -3.90
N GLN A 228 33.44 -8.36 -2.80
CA GLN A 228 33.36 -9.23 -1.61
C GLN A 228 32.75 -10.60 -1.93
N LEU A 229 31.87 -10.68 -2.94
CA LEU A 229 31.26 -11.91 -3.42
C LEU A 229 32.22 -12.78 -4.26
N HIS A 230 33.23 -12.18 -4.87
CA HIS A 230 34.18 -12.88 -5.75
C HIS A 230 35.38 -13.48 -5.00
N VAL A 231 35.69 -12.97 -3.80
CA VAL A 231 36.83 -13.45 -2.98
C VAL A 231 36.46 -14.66 -2.12
N GLY A 232 35.16 -14.90 -1.88
CA GLY A 232 34.63 -16.07 -1.18
C GLY A 232 34.56 -17.32 -2.06
N GLY A 233 35.72 -17.87 -2.44
CA GLY A 233 35.81 -19.12 -3.17
C GLY A 233 35.29 -20.32 -2.37
N GLY A 234 34.00 -20.65 -2.54
CA GLY A 234 33.40 -21.93 -2.14
C GLY A 234 32.59 -21.90 -0.85
N SER A 235 31.36 -22.42 -0.94
CA SER A 235 30.36 -22.66 0.13
C SER A 235 29.59 -21.43 0.63
N THR A 236 28.33 -21.33 0.18
CA THR A 236 27.27 -20.42 0.64
C THR A 236 27.67 -18.96 0.76
N VAL A 237 27.45 -18.20 -0.32
CA VAL A 237 27.54 -16.74 -0.31
C VAL A 237 26.69 -16.19 0.84
N ASP A 238 27.31 -15.37 1.69
CA ASP A 238 26.64 -14.75 2.84
C ASP A 238 25.45 -13.90 2.35
N SER A 239 24.25 -14.22 2.83
CA SER A 239 23.01 -13.51 2.47
C SER A 239 23.08 -12.02 2.76
N THR A 240 23.86 -11.61 3.76
CA THR A 240 24.00 -10.21 4.15
C THR A 240 24.81 -9.40 3.12
N VAL A 241 25.87 -9.99 2.55
CA VAL A 241 26.72 -9.35 1.52
C VAL A 241 25.94 -9.18 0.22
N LEU A 242 25.10 -10.15 -0.13
CA LEU A 242 24.23 -10.08 -1.30
C LEU A 242 23.15 -9.00 -1.16
N GLU A 243 22.56 -8.88 0.03
CA GLU A 243 21.61 -7.82 0.33
C GLU A 243 22.27 -6.45 0.26
N GLU A 244 23.46 -6.30 0.83
CA GLU A 244 24.20 -5.04 0.77
C GLU A 244 24.46 -4.61 -0.68
N ARG A 245 24.92 -5.54 -1.54
CA ARG A 245 25.04 -5.31 -2.98
C ARG A 245 23.72 -4.86 -3.60
N ASP A 246 22.63 -5.57 -3.33
CA ASP A 246 21.32 -5.29 -3.95
C ASP A 246 20.76 -3.92 -3.50
N ILE A 247 21.04 -3.47 -2.28
CA ILE A 247 20.66 -2.13 -1.81
C ILE A 247 21.52 -1.06 -2.51
N HIS A 248 22.83 -1.29 -2.69
CA HIS A 248 23.69 -0.39 -3.49
C HIS A 248 23.25 -0.33 -4.96
N ALA A 249 22.87 -1.46 -5.54
CA ALA A 249 22.33 -1.54 -6.89
C ALA A 249 21.00 -0.78 -7.00
N MET A 250 20.12 -0.91 -6.00
CA MET A 250 18.86 -0.15 -5.95
C MET A 250 19.10 1.36 -5.79
N ALA A 251 20.12 1.79 -5.04
CA ALA A 251 20.47 3.21 -4.95
C ALA A 251 20.89 3.78 -6.32
N CYS A 252 21.61 3.00 -7.14
CA CYS A 252 21.94 3.38 -8.51
C CYS A 252 20.68 3.54 -9.38
N VAL A 253 19.70 2.63 -9.24
CA VAL A 253 18.40 2.72 -9.93
C VAL A 253 17.63 3.96 -9.49
N MET A 254 17.53 4.20 -8.19
CA MET A 254 16.82 5.37 -7.63
C MET A 254 17.45 6.69 -8.10
N TYR A 255 18.78 6.76 -8.16
CA TYR A 255 19.48 7.92 -8.69
C TYR A 255 19.22 8.14 -10.19
N GLY A 256 19.38 7.11 -11.03
CA GLY A 256 19.12 7.21 -12.47
C GLY A 256 17.67 7.55 -12.80
N ALA A 257 16.72 6.99 -12.03
CA ALA A 257 15.31 7.35 -12.11
C ALA A 257 15.07 8.82 -11.70
N THR A 258 15.75 9.31 -10.67
CA THR A 258 15.67 10.72 -10.26
C THR A 258 16.14 11.67 -11.33
N LEU A 259 17.28 11.34 -11.93
CA LEU A 259 17.82 12.14 -13.01
C LEU A 259 16.86 12.21 -14.19
N ASP A 260 16.21 11.11 -14.58
CA ASP A 260 15.22 11.11 -15.68
C ASP A 260 13.97 11.93 -15.39
N LEU A 261 13.46 11.82 -14.16
CA LEU A 261 12.21 12.46 -13.74
C LEU A 261 12.37 13.95 -13.46
N GLN A 262 13.52 14.37 -12.94
CA GLN A 262 13.68 15.69 -12.34
C GLN A 262 14.85 16.50 -12.90
N CYS A 263 15.83 15.86 -13.52
CA CYS A 263 16.98 16.53 -14.13
C CYS A 263 16.84 16.49 -15.66
N VAL A 264 17.14 17.60 -16.35
CA VAL A 264 17.20 17.57 -17.81
C VAL A 264 18.53 16.93 -18.20
N VAL A 265 18.57 15.60 -18.22
CA VAL A 265 19.76 14.86 -18.68
C VAL A 265 19.67 14.69 -20.20
N PRO A 266 20.70 15.08 -20.97
CA PRO A 266 20.72 14.86 -22.41
C PRO A 266 20.57 13.37 -22.75
N PRO A 267 19.77 12.99 -23.76
CA PRO A 267 19.67 11.62 -24.23
C PRO A 267 21.05 11.07 -24.56
N GLY A 268 21.43 9.92 -23.98
CA GLY A 268 22.74 9.29 -24.19
C GLY A 268 23.88 9.81 -23.30
N SER A 269 23.60 10.67 -22.32
CA SER A 269 24.60 11.06 -21.31
C SER A 269 25.03 9.86 -20.47
N ILE A 270 26.34 9.72 -20.24
CA ILE A 270 26.93 8.73 -19.32
C ILE A 270 26.44 8.93 -17.88
N LEU A 271 25.94 10.13 -17.56
CA LEU A 271 25.37 10.45 -16.26
C LEU A 271 23.95 9.87 -16.07
N ALA A 272 23.26 9.43 -17.13
CA ALA A 272 21.89 8.92 -17.02
C ALA A 272 21.80 7.62 -16.21
N PHE A 273 22.81 6.74 -16.33
CA PHE A 273 22.93 5.54 -15.51
C PHE A 273 24.42 5.15 -15.37
N PRO A 274 24.90 4.80 -14.16
CA PRO A 274 26.34 4.68 -13.89
C PRO A 274 27.08 3.48 -14.50
N PHE A 275 26.37 2.62 -15.22
CA PHE A 275 26.92 1.37 -15.75
C PHE A 275 26.47 1.11 -17.18
N SER A 276 27.40 0.60 -18.00
CA SER A 276 27.05 -0.11 -19.22
C SER A 276 26.39 -1.46 -18.90
N GLU A 277 25.72 -2.06 -19.89
CA GLU A 277 25.09 -3.38 -19.73
C GLU A 277 26.10 -4.46 -19.32
N SER A 278 27.29 -4.48 -19.93
CA SER A 278 28.35 -5.44 -19.58
C SER A 278 28.88 -5.26 -18.16
N GLU A 279 29.09 -4.01 -17.73
CA GLU A 279 29.57 -3.72 -16.36
C GLU A 279 28.49 -4.09 -15.33
N TRP A 280 27.22 -3.77 -15.60
CA TRP A 280 26.13 -4.15 -14.70
C TRP A 280 26.04 -5.66 -14.50
N MET A 281 26.13 -6.42 -15.59
CA MET A 281 26.10 -7.88 -15.54
C MET A 281 27.31 -8.48 -14.80
N GLN A 282 28.47 -7.82 -14.84
CA GLN A 282 29.64 -8.23 -14.07
C GLN A 282 29.42 -8.09 -12.55
N HIS A 283 28.69 -7.06 -12.11
CA HIS A 283 28.55 -6.74 -10.69
C HIS A 283 27.28 -7.32 -10.04
N VAL A 284 26.14 -7.25 -10.72
CA VAL A 284 24.84 -7.65 -10.16
C VAL A 284 24.41 -9.05 -10.61
N GLY A 285 24.84 -9.47 -11.80
CA GLY A 285 24.74 -10.85 -12.24
C GLY A 285 24.36 -11.00 -13.72
N GLY A 286 25.25 -11.63 -14.48
CA GLY A 286 25.00 -12.20 -15.79
C GLY A 286 24.40 -13.60 -15.72
N VAL A 287 23.59 -13.96 -16.72
CA VAL A 287 22.94 -15.28 -16.85
C VAL A 287 23.99 -16.40 -16.87
N ALA A 288 24.28 -16.99 -15.70
CA ALA A 288 24.82 -18.33 -15.66
C ALA A 288 23.74 -19.26 -16.25
N LYS A 289 24.12 -20.14 -17.17
CA LYS A 289 23.26 -21.08 -17.92
C LYS A 289 22.54 -22.14 -17.04
N SER A 290 22.33 -21.86 -15.77
CA SER A 290 21.56 -22.68 -14.82
C SER A 290 20.55 -21.79 -14.10
N GLY A 291 19.41 -21.50 -14.74
CA GLY A 291 18.08 -21.28 -14.15
C GLY A 291 17.82 -20.41 -12.91
N SER A 292 18.80 -19.76 -12.27
CA SER A 292 18.61 -19.00 -11.04
C SER A 292 19.21 -17.60 -11.19
N SER A 293 18.36 -16.57 -11.17
CA SER A 293 18.82 -15.18 -11.02
C SER A 293 19.58 -15.04 -9.70
N GLN A 294 20.80 -14.50 -9.73
CA GLN A 294 21.69 -14.33 -8.57
C GLN A 294 21.36 -13.12 -7.68
N CYS A 295 20.21 -12.45 -7.88
CA CYS A 295 19.65 -11.60 -6.84
C CYS A 295 19.08 -12.52 -5.74
N VAL A 296 19.73 -12.52 -4.59
CA VAL A 296 19.32 -13.37 -3.48
C VAL A 296 18.00 -12.86 -2.93
N GLN A 297 17.17 -13.82 -2.48
CA GLN A 297 16.00 -13.53 -1.69
C GLN A 297 16.42 -12.67 -0.51
N PRO A 298 16.06 -11.37 -0.46
CA PRO A 298 16.54 -10.54 0.64
C PRO A 298 15.87 -11.05 1.91
N SER A 299 16.60 -11.59 2.87
CA SER A 299 16.08 -11.77 4.23
C SER A 299 15.76 -10.40 4.90
N THR A 300 16.36 -9.30 4.41
CA THR A 300 16.39 -8.03 5.17
C THR A 300 16.21 -6.74 4.37
N ILE A 301 15.35 -6.68 3.33
CA ILE A 301 14.74 -5.37 2.99
C ILE A 301 13.65 -5.10 4.03
N GLY A 302 14.10 -4.62 5.19
CA GLY A 302 13.32 -4.43 6.40
C GLY A 302 12.02 -3.68 6.14
N GLY A 303 10.92 -4.22 6.66
CA GLY A 303 9.66 -3.48 6.80
C GLY A 303 9.12 -2.84 5.53
N LEU A 304 9.35 -3.43 4.35
CA LEU A 304 8.76 -2.93 3.11
C LEU A 304 7.25 -2.79 3.26
N SER A 305 6.77 -1.57 3.11
CA SER A 305 5.35 -1.28 2.91
C SER A 305 5.02 -1.39 1.42
N LEU A 306 3.76 -1.60 1.09
CA LEU A 306 3.29 -1.57 -0.31
C LEU A 306 3.71 -0.28 -1.05
N PRO A 307 3.57 0.92 -0.45
CA PRO A 307 4.12 2.14 -1.03
C PRO A 307 5.63 2.07 -1.31
N GLY A 308 6.42 1.54 -0.38
CA GLY A 308 7.87 1.38 -0.56
C GLY A 308 8.23 0.41 -1.68
N TRP A 309 7.49 -0.70 -1.80
CA TRP A 309 7.63 -1.63 -2.92
C TRP A 309 7.27 -0.97 -4.25
N TYR A 310 6.16 -0.25 -4.32
CA TYR A 310 5.69 0.37 -5.55
C TYR A 310 6.61 1.51 -6.03
N ARG A 311 7.21 2.29 -5.14
CA ARG A 311 8.23 3.29 -5.52
C ARG A 311 9.43 2.65 -6.22
N ARG A 312 9.87 1.47 -5.78
CA ARG A 312 10.93 0.71 -6.45
C ARG A 312 10.49 0.23 -7.84
N VAL A 313 9.25 -0.24 -7.97
CA VAL A 313 8.66 -0.59 -9.27
C VAL A 313 8.69 0.62 -10.21
N VAL A 314 8.24 1.78 -9.73
CA VAL A 314 8.23 3.02 -10.52
C VAL A 314 9.64 3.41 -10.92
N ALA A 315 10.61 3.38 -10.00
CA ALA A 315 12.01 3.70 -10.30
C ALA A 315 12.60 2.76 -11.37
N LEU A 316 12.38 1.44 -11.23
CA LEU A 316 12.88 0.45 -12.18
C LEU A 316 12.34 0.66 -13.60
N HIS A 317 11.09 1.11 -13.73
CA HIS A 317 10.42 1.29 -15.02
C HIS A 317 10.51 2.71 -15.59
N GLN A 318 11.41 3.56 -15.07
CA GLN A 318 11.77 4.82 -15.72
C GLN A 318 12.55 4.58 -17.03
N ARG A 319 12.52 5.55 -17.94
CA ARG A 319 13.09 5.40 -19.29
C ARG A 319 14.61 5.31 -19.26
N SER A 320 15.24 5.98 -18.29
CA SER A 320 16.69 5.94 -18.10
C SER A 320 17.20 4.57 -17.65
N ILE A 321 16.35 3.68 -17.13
CA ILE A 321 16.76 2.40 -16.57
C ILE A 321 16.80 1.31 -17.65
N PRO A 322 17.97 0.75 -17.98
CA PRO A 322 18.10 -0.28 -19.01
C PRO A 322 17.30 -1.56 -18.70
N GLN A 323 16.86 -2.26 -19.74
CA GLN A 323 16.11 -3.52 -19.61
C GLN A 323 16.88 -4.57 -18.80
N VAL A 324 18.20 -4.65 -18.96
CA VAL A 324 19.07 -5.60 -18.22
C VAL A 324 19.04 -5.35 -16.70
N VAL A 325 18.98 -4.08 -16.30
CA VAL A 325 18.87 -3.67 -14.90
C VAL A 325 17.52 -4.10 -14.33
N ARG A 326 16.43 -3.81 -15.07
CA ARG A 326 15.08 -4.27 -14.70
C ARG A 326 15.00 -5.79 -14.55
N ALA A 327 15.56 -6.53 -15.52
CA ALA A 327 15.56 -7.98 -15.52
C ALA A 327 16.32 -8.56 -14.30
N SER A 328 17.40 -7.91 -13.87
CA SER A 328 18.17 -8.32 -12.69
C SER A 328 17.32 -8.34 -11.41
N PHE A 329 16.42 -7.35 -11.24
CA PHE A 329 15.58 -7.23 -10.06
C PHE A 329 14.22 -7.95 -10.14
N ALA A 330 13.83 -8.46 -11.31
CA ALA A 330 12.46 -8.92 -11.54
C ALA A 330 12.01 -9.99 -10.53
N ALA A 331 12.83 -11.02 -10.31
CA ALA A 331 12.53 -12.09 -9.35
C ALA A 331 12.46 -11.57 -7.90
N ALA A 332 13.35 -10.66 -7.51
CA ALA A 332 13.36 -10.08 -6.17
C ALA A 332 12.09 -9.24 -5.90
N VAL A 333 11.69 -8.40 -6.87
CA VAL A 333 10.49 -7.56 -6.76
C VAL A 333 9.21 -8.40 -6.73
N THR A 334 9.14 -9.49 -7.51
CA THR A 334 8.04 -10.45 -7.44
C THR A 334 7.96 -11.15 -6.07
N ASN A 335 9.11 -11.59 -5.53
CA ASN A 335 9.15 -12.24 -4.23
C ASN A 335 8.79 -11.28 -3.07
N ASP A 336 9.20 -10.01 -3.17
CA ASP A 336 8.78 -8.98 -2.22
C ASP A 336 7.26 -8.77 -2.24
N LEU A 337 6.64 -8.76 -3.42
CA LEU A 337 5.18 -8.66 -3.55
C LEU A 337 4.47 -9.87 -2.91
N LEU A 338 4.99 -11.09 -3.12
CA LEU A 338 4.46 -12.29 -2.46
C LEU A 338 4.54 -12.18 -0.93
N ARG A 339 5.67 -11.72 -0.39
CA ARG A 339 5.84 -11.50 1.06
C ARG A 339 4.92 -10.42 1.59
N LEU A 340 4.69 -9.37 0.81
CA LEU A 340 3.72 -8.33 1.14
C LEU A 340 2.34 -8.95 1.27
N TYR A 341 1.86 -9.72 0.28
CA TYR A 341 0.58 -10.43 0.39
C TYR A 341 0.49 -11.36 1.60
N GLN A 342 1.61 -11.96 2.04
CA GLN A 342 1.65 -12.79 3.24
C GLN A 342 1.54 -11.99 4.54
N ARG A 343 2.11 -10.79 4.62
CA ARG A 343 2.30 -10.05 5.87
C ARG A 343 1.34 -8.89 6.09
N ILE A 344 1.01 -8.13 5.05
CA ILE A 344 0.14 -6.96 5.19
C ILE A 344 -1.28 -7.40 5.49
N ASP A 345 -2.04 -6.56 6.17
CA ASP A 345 -3.46 -6.74 6.29
C ASP A 345 -4.17 -6.43 4.95
N THR A 346 -5.39 -6.95 4.79
CA THR A 346 -6.14 -6.79 3.53
C THR A 346 -6.64 -5.34 3.32
N GLU A 347 -6.68 -4.52 4.38
CA GLU A 347 -7.06 -3.11 4.31
C GLU A 347 -5.99 -2.29 3.59
N SER A 348 -4.75 -2.43 4.04
CA SER A 348 -3.59 -1.78 3.45
C SER A 348 -3.46 -2.11 1.96
N LEU A 349 -3.80 -3.34 1.56
CA LEU A 349 -3.81 -3.77 0.17
C LEU A 349 -4.91 -3.12 -0.66
N GLU A 350 -6.14 -3.10 -0.15
CA GLU A 350 -7.26 -2.43 -0.81
C GLU A 350 -6.97 -0.94 -0.98
N SER A 351 -6.55 -0.27 0.09
CA SER A 351 -6.26 1.16 0.08
C SER A 351 -5.14 1.49 -0.90
N PHE A 352 -4.12 0.62 -0.98
CA PHE A 352 -3.05 0.76 -1.95
C PHE A 352 -3.55 0.73 -3.40
N PHE A 353 -4.34 -0.28 -3.77
CA PHE A 353 -4.79 -0.41 -5.16
C PHE A 353 -5.85 0.62 -5.57
N ARG A 354 -6.72 1.00 -4.63
CA ARG A 354 -7.86 1.88 -4.94
C ARG A 354 -7.53 3.37 -4.86
N TYR A 355 -6.63 3.76 -3.98
CA TYR A 355 -6.29 5.18 -3.78
C TYR A 355 -4.84 5.43 -4.20
N PHE A 356 -3.87 4.81 -3.54
CA PHE A 356 -2.45 5.16 -3.72
C PHE A 356 -1.91 4.91 -5.13
N MET A 357 -2.16 3.73 -5.71
CA MET A 357 -1.65 3.38 -7.04
C MET A 357 -2.20 4.32 -8.12
N PRO A 358 -3.51 4.63 -8.17
CA PRO A 358 -4.05 5.68 -9.02
C PRO A 358 -3.40 7.06 -8.83
N SER A 359 -3.22 7.55 -7.60
CA SER A 359 -2.62 8.89 -7.39
C SER A 359 -1.18 8.95 -7.91
N VAL A 360 -0.41 7.89 -7.73
CA VAL A 360 0.97 7.85 -8.24
C VAL A 360 0.99 7.64 -9.76
N ALA A 361 0.06 6.87 -10.34
CA ALA A 361 -0.07 6.74 -11.79
C ALA A 361 -0.41 8.08 -12.45
N ALA A 362 -1.23 8.92 -11.81
CA ALA A 362 -1.49 10.29 -12.26
C ALA A 362 -0.24 11.19 -12.20
N ALA A 363 0.62 10.98 -11.21
CA ALA A 363 1.89 11.70 -11.06
C ALA A 363 2.98 11.23 -12.05
N ALA A 364 2.89 10.00 -12.59
CA ALA A 364 3.87 9.42 -13.51
C ALA A 364 3.21 8.94 -14.83
N PRO A 365 2.61 9.85 -15.64
CA PRO A 365 1.80 9.47 -16.81
C PRO A 365 2.59 8.80 -17.94
N GLN A 366 3.93 8.87 -17.91
CA GLN A 366 4.81 8.28 -18.91
C GLN A 366 5.01 6.76 -18.71
N MET A 367 4.61 6.21 -17.55
CA MET A 367 4.75 4.80 -17.20
C MET A 367 3.39 4.11 -17.17
N ASP A 368 3.28 2.96 -17.85
CA ASP A 368 2.12 2.08 -17.65
C ASP A 368 2.25 1.32 -16.32
N CYS A 369 1.93 2.05 -15.26
CA CYS A 369 1.92 1.58 -13.87
C CYS A 369 1.16 0.28 -13.69
N ARG A 370 0.01 0.16 -14.34
CA ARG A 370 -0.86 -1.00 -14.20
C ARG A 370 -0.25 -2.22 -14.88
N ALA A 371 0.30 -2.07 -16.09
CA ALA A 371 0.99 -3.17 -16.76
C ALA A 371 2.20 -3.67 -15.97
N ALA A 372 3.05 -2.76 -15.46
CA ALA A 372 4.21 -3.14 -14.66
C ALA A 372 3.83 -3.93 -13.40
N VAL A 373 2.83 -3.47 -12.65
CA VAL A 373 2.32 -4.19 -11.46
C VAL A 373 1.72 -5.53 -11.85
N ARG A 374 1.03 -5.61 -13.00
CA ARG A 374 0.47 -6.84 -13.52
C ARG A 374 1.53 -7.89 -13.80
N ASP A 375 2.66 -7.51 -14.39
CA ASP A 375 3.75 -8.45 -14.67
C ASP A 375 4.31 -9.06 -13.39
N TYR A 376 4.52 -8.24 -12.34
CA TYR A 376 4.95 -8.75 -11.05
C TYR A 376 3.89 -9.63 -10.37
N HIS A 377 2.61 -9.26 -10.47
CA HIS A 377 1.49 -10.06 -9.95
C HIS A 377 1.39 -11.41 -10.67
N ASN A 378 1.53 -11.45 -12.01
CA ASN A 378 1.58 -12.67 -12.79
C ASN A 378 2.75 -13.57 -12.36
N GLY A 379 3.90 -12.97 -12.04
CA GLY A 379 5.03 -13.68 -11.43
C GLY A 379 4.67 -14.33 -10.09
N VAL A 380 3.94 -13.62 -9.22
CA VAL A 380 3.44 -14.18 -7.95
C VAL A 380 2.48 -15.35 -8.21
N MET A 381 1.54 -15.18 -9.14
CA MET A 381 0.60 -16.24 -9.54
C MET A 381 1.34 -17.47 -10.07
N SER A 382 2.38 -17.28 -10.88
CA SER A 382 3.23 -18.36 -11.41
C SER A 382 3.99 -19.09 -10.30
N ASN A 383 4.54 -18.36 -9.34
CA ASN A 383 5.26 -18.94 -8.19
C ASN A 383 4.32 -19.74 -7.29
N LEU A 384 3.09 -19.26 -7.08
CA LEU A 384 2.10 -19.94 -6.25
C LEU A 384 1.50 -21.19 -6.92
N PHE A 385 1.30 -21.16 -8.24
CA PHE A 385 0.46 -22.16 -8.92
C PHE A 385 1.14 -22.97 -10.03
N TRP A 386 2.24 -22.50 -10.62
CA TRP A 386 2.88 -23.18 -11.76
C TRP A 386 4.19 -23.89 -11.39
N SER A 387 4.93 -23.38 -10.39
CA SER A 387 6.11 -24.09 -9.85
C SER A 387 5.79 -25.47 -9.28
N ALA A 388 4.55 -25.66 -8.79
CA ALA A 388 4.10 -26.94 -8.27
C ALA A 388 3.64 -27.94 -9.35
N MET A 389 3.42 -27.48 -10.59
CA MET A 389 2.98 -28.35 -11.68
C MET A 389 4.18 -29.07 -12.34
N GLN A 390 5.34 -28.43 -12.43
CA GLN A 390 6.56 -29.03 -13.00
C GLN A 390 7.21 -30.09 -12.09
N ALA A 391 7.13 -29.94 -10.76
CA ALA A 391 7.61 -30.97 -9.84
C ALA A 391 6.84 -32.31 -9.95
N SER A 392 5.63 -32.28 -10.55
CA SER A 392 4.82 -33.48 -10.77
C SER A 392 5.06 -34.14 -12.14
N SER A 393 5.68 -33.44 -13.10
CA SER A 393 5.98 -33.99 -14.43
C SER A 393 7.36 -34.63 -14.54
N ASP A 394 8.33 -34.21 -13.71
CA ASP A 394 9.72 -34.68 -13.79
C ASP A 394 9.99 -35.96 -12.97
N ALA A 395 8.96 -36.50 -12.30
CA ALA A 395 9.04 -37.75 -11.54
C ALA A 395 8.63 -39.00 -12.35
N SER A 396 8.27 -38.89 -13.63
CA SER A 396 7.92 -40.04 -14.48
C SER A 396 8.82 -40.13 -15.72
N GLY A 397 10.09 -40.44 -15.47
CA GLY A 397 11.05 -40.79 -16.50
C GLY A 397 11.45 -42.26 -16.41
N ASP A 398 10.51 -43.20 -16.52
CA ASP A 398 10.83 -44.52 -17.11
C ASP A 398 9.56 -45.29 -17.55
N GLY A 399 9.64 -45.89 -18.74
CA GLY A 399 8.94 -47.13 -19.09
C GLY A 399 7.43 -47.14 -19.37
N ASN A 400 7.10 -47.20 -20.67
CA ASN A 400 5.92 -47.83 -21.29
C ASN A 400 4.56 -47.12 -21.36
N ARG A 401 4.19 -46.91 -22.63
CA ARG A 401 2.93 -46.40 -23.15
C ARG A 401 1.87 -47.50 -23.09
N ALA A 402 0.91 -47.39 -22.16
CA ALA A 402 -0.38 -48.08 -22.26
C ALA A 402 -1.49 -47.29 -21.53
N ALA A 403 -2.53 -46.96 -22.31
CA ALA A 403 -3.90 -46.61 -21.93
C ALA A 403 -4.15 -45.49 -20.90
N ALA A 404 -4.71 -44.40 -21.42
CA ALA A 404 -5.40 -43.35 -20.70
C ALA A 404 -6.43 -43.88 -19.69
N THR A 405 -6.32 -43.48 -18.42
CA THR A 405 -7.44 -43.14 -17.53
C THR A 405 -6.93 -42.20 -16.43
N GLY A 406 -7.74 -41.21 -16.09
CA GLY A 406 -7.32 -40.04 -15.32
C GLY A 406 -6.86 -40.35 -13.90
N GLN A 407 -5.71 -39.78 -13.53
CA GLN A 407 -5.34 -39.57 -12.13
C GLN A 407 -5.23 -38.07 -11.85
N ARG A 408 -6.27 -37.59 -11.17
CA ARG A 408 -6.41 -36.25 -10.59
C ARG A 408 -5.38 -36.12 -9.46
N GLY A 409 -4.33 -35.30 -9.66
CA GLY A 409 -3.41 -34.91 -8.59
C GLY A 409 -4.19 -34.30 -7.44
N LYS A 410 -4.24 -35.02 -6.31
CA LYS A 410 -5.08 -34.69 -5.15
C LYS A 410 -4.30 -33.76 -4.23
N TRP A 411 -4.64 -32.48 -4.27
CA TRP A 411 -4.17 -31.49 -3.30
C TRP A 411 -4.82 -31.77 -1.94
N THR A 412 -4.04 -32.23 -0.97
CA THR A 412 -4.52 -32.44 0.41
C THR A 412 -4.43 -31.15 1.20
N VAL A 413 -5.56 -30.76 1.80
CA VAL A 413 -5.64 -29.69 2.79
C VAL A 413 -5.15 -30.26 4.12
N THR A 414 -3.97 -29.87 4.58
CA THR A 414 -3.52 -30.17 5.95
C THR A 414 -4.04 -29.10 6.90
N ASP A 415 -4.69 -29.56 7.97
CA ASP A 415 -5.22 -28.72 9.04
C ASP A 415 -4.05 -28.25 9.93
N ALA A 416 -3.80 -26.94 9.97
CA ALA A 416 -2.85 -26.35 10.91
C ALA A 416 -3.54 -26.14 12.27
N SER A 417 -3.50 -27.16 13.11
CA SER A 417 -3.70 -27.04 14.56
C SER A 417 -2.73 -27.97 15.27
N ALA A 418 -1.58 -27.43 15.69
CA ALA A 418 -0.82 -27.83 16.87
C ALA A 418 0.50 -27.05 16.94
N LEU A 419 0.84 -26.55 18.13
CA LEU A 419 2.22 -26.23 18.51
C LEU A 419 3.09 -27.49 18.38
N ALA A 420 4.24 -27.41 17.69
CA ALA A 420 5.52 -27.99 18.09
C ALA A 420 6.62 -27.72 17.03
N THR A 421 7.85 -27.59 17.52
CA THR A 421 9.14 -27.26 16.88
C THR A 421 9.62 -28.21 15.76
N PRO A 422 10.61 -27.80 14.94
CA PRO A 422 10.91 -28.42 13.65
C PRO A 422 11.99 -29.52 13.73
N ALA A 423 11.89 -30.50 12.84
CA ALA A 423 13.03 -31.26 12.33
C ALA A 423 12.87 -31.40 10.80
N PRO A 424 13.96 -31.29 10.03
CA PRO A 424 13.88 -31.30 8.57
C PRO A 424 13.96 -32.75 8.08
N ASP A 425 13.06 -33.14 7.19
CA ASP A 425 13.43 -34.11 6.16
C ASP A 425 12.60 -33.90 4.89
N SER A 426 13.32 -34.03 3.80
CA SER A 426 12.96 -33.82 2.40
C SER A 426 11.72 -34.60 1.96
N GLY A 427 10.78 -33.92 1.28
CA GLY A 427 9.69 -34.56 0.55
C GLY A 427 8.43 -33.71 0.41
N ALA A 428 8.26 -33.08 -0.75
CA ALA A 428 7.02 -32.46 -1.24
C ALA A 428 6.25 -31.57 -0.24
N ALA A 429 6.73 -30.34 -0.03
CA ALA A 429 5.95 -29.32 0.67
C ALA A 429 4.68 -28.96 -0.13
N SER A 430 3.53 -29.46 0.30
CA SER A 430 2.24 -28.96 -0.16
C SER A 430 2.09 -27.50 0.30
N PHE A 431 2.14 -26.53 -0.62
CA PHE A 431 1.90 -25.13 -0.30
C PHE A 431 0.41 -24.92 0.05
N ALA A 432 0.07 -25.03 1.33
CA ALA A 432 -1.24 -24.63 1.82
C ALA A 432 -1.30 -23.09 1.92
N LEU A 433 -1.97 -22.45 0.96
CA LEU A 433 -2.26 -21.02 1.02
C LEU A 433 -3.25 -20.74 2.16
N SER A 434 -2.95 -19.76 3.02
CA SER A 434 -3.91 -19.31 4.03
C SER A 434 -5.09 -18.59 3.35
N PRO A 435 -6.30 -18.61 3.93
CA PRO A 435 -7.46 -17.93 3.37
C PRO A 435 -7.25 -16.42 3.23
N ASP A 436 -6.45 -15.81 4.11
CA ASP A 436 -6.10 -14.39 4.05
C ASP A 436 -5.21 -14.08 2.85
N VAL A 437 -4.18 -14.89 2.60
CA VAL A 437 -3.31 -14.71 1.43
C VAL A 437 -4.10 -14.95 0.15
N ALA A 438 -4.94 -15.98 0.11
CA ALA A 438 -5.83 -16.26 -1.02
C ALA A 438 -6.74 -15.06 -1.32
N LEU A 439 -7.40 -14.47 -0.30
CA LEU A 439 -8.25 -13.29 -0.49
C LEU A 439 -7.44 -12.08 -0.99
N ARG A 440 -6.24 -11.84 -0.47
CA ARG A 440 -5.36 -10.73 -0.88
C ARG A 440 -4.89 -10.87 -2.32
N VAL A 441 -4.45 -12.06 -2.73
CA VAL A 441 -4.03 -12.31 -4.12
C VAL A 441 -5.21 -12.17 -5.07
N MET A 442 -6.39 -12.71 -4.73
CA MET A 442 -7.60 -12.51 -5.55
C MET A 442 -8.02 -11.04 -5.63
N LEU A 443 -7.91 -10.29 -4.54
CA LEU A 443 -8.20 -8.86 -4.52
C LEU A 443 -7.23 -8.08 -5.43
N ALA A 444 -5.94 -8.41 -5.36
CA ALA A 444 -4.93 -7.80 -6.23
C ALA A 444 -5.22 -8.09 -7.71
N GLU A 445 -5.57 -9.34 -8.04
CA GLU A 445 -5.91 -9.74 -9.40
C GLU A 445 -7.06 -8.88 -9.98
N VAL A 446 -8.17 -8.74 -9.24
CA VAL A 446 -9.32 -7.96 -9.71
C VAL A 446 -9.04 -6.45 -9.77
N CYS A 447 -8.11 -5.94 -8.97
CA CYS A 447 -7.72 -4.53 -8.96
C CYS A 447 -6.72 -4.16 -10.07
N VAL A 448 -5.80 -5.06 -10.41
CA VAL A 448 -4.75 -4.80 -11.39
C VAL A 448 -5.25 -5.04 -12.82
N GLN A 449 -6.24 -5.91 -12.99
CA GLN A 449 -6.85 -6.14 -14.30
C GLN A 449 -7.74 -4.97 -14.73
N GLU A 450 -7.71 -4.66 -16.02
CA GLU A 450 -8.67 -3.73 -16.61
C GLU A 450 -10.09 -4.29 -16.50
N LYS A 451 -11.02 -3.40 -16.11
CA LYS A 451 -12.42 -3.75 -15.94
C LYS A 451 -13.02 -4.28 -17.24
N GLY A 452 -13.77 -5.38 -17.15
CA GLY A 452 -14.42 -6.02 -18.29
C GLY A 452 -13.53 -6.90 -19.18
N LYS A 453 -12.22 -6.99 -18.93
CA LYS A 453 -11.35 -7.96 -19.64
C LYS A 453 -11.46 -9.36 -19.00
N PRO A 454 -11.49 -10.44 -19.80
CA PRO A 454 -11.55 -11.80 -19.26
C PRO A 454 -10.28 -12.13 -18.45
N LEU A 455 -10.40 -13.11 -17.56
CA LEU A 455 -9.25 -13.65 -16.82
C LEU A 455 -8.23 -14.25 -17.80
N PRO A 456 -6.91 -14.06 -17.57
CA PRO A 456 -5.86 -14.75 -18.32
C PRO A 456 -6.07 -16.27 -18.30
N GLU A 457 -5.79 -16.94 -19.42
CA GLU A 457 -6.09 -18.37 -19.64
C GLU A 457 -5.49 -19.31 -18.57
N GLY A 458 -4.43 -18.89 -17.88
CA GLY A 458 -3.80 -19.65 -16.79
C GLY A 458 -4.26 -19.28 -15.36
N HIS A 459 -4.98 -18.17 -15.18
CA HIS A 459 -5.36 -17.66 -13.86
C HIS A 459 -6.69 -18.24 -13.34
N GLY A 460 -7.58 -18.69 -14.23
CA GLY A 460 -8.89 -19.22 -13.84
C GLY A 460 -8.83 -20.35 -12.79
N ARG A 461 -7.92 -21.32 -12.98
CA ARG A 461 -7.70 -22.42 -12.01
C ARG A 461 -7.12 -21.95 -10.68
N ALA A 462 -6.24 -20.96 -10.71
CA ALA A 462 -5.67 -20.36 -9.50
C ALA A 462 -6.76 -19.64 -8.70
N MET A 463 -7.58 -18.83 -9.36
CA MET A 463 -8.75 -18.16 -8.76
C MET A 463 -9.75 -19.16 -8.19
N GLU A 464 -10.04 -20.24 -8.91
CA GLU A 464 -10.91 -21.33 -8.43
C GLU A 464 -10.37 -21.95 -7.13
N SER A 465 -9.07 -22.25 -7.07
CA SER A 465 -8.41 -22.84 -5.89
C SER A 465 -8.40 -21.90 -4.69
N MET A 466 -8.07 -20.63 -4.91
CA MET A 466 -8.08 -19.59 -3.87
C MET A 466 -9.49 -19.35 -3.33
N LEU A 467 -10.48 -19.23 -4.22
CA LEU A 467 -11.87 -19.03 -3.83
C LEU A 467 -12.37 -20.21 -3.00
N ARG A 468 -12.10 -21.45 -3.43
CA ARG A 468 -12.45 -22.65 -2.65
C ARG A 468 -11.83 -22.64 -1.24
N THR A 469 -10.60 -22.16 -1.10
CA THR A 469 -9.92 -22.03 0.20
C THR A 469 -10.63 -21.02 1.10
N VAL A 470 -10.97 -19.84 0.56
CA VAL A 470 -11.71 -18.80 1.28
C VAL A 470 -13.12 -19.27 1.67
N LEU A 471 -13.86 -19.88 0.75
CA LEU A 471 -15.22 -20.35 1.00
C LEU A 471 -15.27 -21.52 1.99
N LYS A 472 -14.29 -22.43 1.97
CA LYS A 472 -14.15 -23.48 2.98
C LYS A 472 -13.91 -22.88 4.37
N HIS A 473 -13.07 -21.85 4.46
CA HIS A 473 -12.81 -21.15 5.72
C HIS A 473 -14.07 -20.43 6.23
N LEU A 474 -14.74 -19.66 5.38
CA LEU A 474 -15.99 -18.98 5.72
C LEU A 474 -17.09 -19.95 6.17
N ARG A 475 -17.29 -21.05 5.43
CA ARG A 475 -18.24 -22.11 5.77
C ARG A 475 -17.94 -22.74 7.13
N ARG A 476 -16.67 -23.02 7.44
CA ARG A 476 -16.27 -23.57 8.75
C ARG A 476 -16.73 -22.64 9.88
N HIS A 477 -16.53 -21.33 9.76
CA HIS A 477 -16.92 -20.37 10.78
C HIS A 477 -18.44 -20.21 10.91
N LEU A 478 -19.18 -20.24 9.79
CA LEU A 478 -20.64 -20.24 9.80
C LEU A 478 -21.22 -21.53 10.43
N GLN A 479 -20.59 -22.69 10.18
CA GLN A 479 -21.07 -23.99 10.65
C GLN A 479 -20.63 -24.34 12.09
N SER A 480 -19.44 -23.95 12.52
CA SER A 480 -18.94 -24.21 13.88
C SER A 480 -19.83 -23.58 14.95
N GLU A 481 -20.51 -22.48 14.62
CA GLU A 481 -21.43 -21.79 15.52
C GLU A 481 -22.87 -22.31 15.45
N SER A 482 -23.26 -22.93 14.33
CA SER A 482 -24.57 -23.59 14.21
C SER A 482 -24.68 -24.82 15.11
N ARG A 483 -23.55 -25.52 15.38
CA ARG A 483 -23.50 -26.71 16.26
C ARG A 483 -23.47 -26.40 17.75
N SER A 484 -23.14 -25.17 18.18
CA SER A 484 -23.19 -24.79 19.60
C SER A 484 -24.61 -24.49 20.09
N ARG A 485 -25.62 -24.47 19.20
CA ARG A 485 -27.05 -24.45 19.53
C ARG A 485 -27.67 -25.84 19.32
N MET A 486 -27.30 -26.81 20.15
CA MET A 486 -28.13 -27.99 20.40
C MET A 486 -28.81 -27.83 21.77
N MET A 487 -29.73 -26.87 21.88
CA MET A 487 -30.88 -26.93 22.78
C MET A 487 -32.04 -26.19 22.10
N PRO A 488 -33.21 -26.82 21.94
CA PRO A 488 -34.34 -26.19 21.28
C PRO A 488 -35.13 -25.37 22.29
N GLU A 489 -34.91 -24.06 22.33
CA GLU A 489 -35.92 -23.14 22.84
C GLU A 489 -36.57 -22.42 21.67
N CYS A 490 -37.85 -22.70 21.48
CA CYS A 490 -38.76 -21.98 20.61
C CYS A 490 -38.78 -20.49 21.00
N SER A 491 -38.05 -19.66 20.27
CA SER A 491 -38.29 -18.22 20.22
C SER A 491 -38.17 -17.73 18.79
N THR A 492 -39.25 -17.13 18.29
CA THR A 492 -39.46 -16.48 16.99
C THR A 492 -38.65 -15.19 16.82
N THR A 493 -37.40 -15.17 17.29
CA THR A 493 -36.46 -14.06 17.06
C THR A 493 -35.38 -14.52 16.11
N ALA A 494 -35.20 -13.79 15.01
CA ALA A 494 -34.20 -14.07 13.98
C ALA A 494 -32.84 -14.35 14.64
N ALA A 495 -32.18 -15.42 14.19
CA ALA A 495 -30.95 -15.92 14.79
C ALA A 495 -29.83 -14.87 14.70
N ARG A 496 -29.66 -14.09 15.77
CA ARG A 496 -28.62 -13.07 15.90
C ARG A 496 -27.24 -13.72 15.72
N LEU A 497 -26.47 -13.28 14.71
CA LEU A 497 -25.12 -13.76 14.45
C LEU A 497 -24.20 -13.45 15.67
N PRO A 498 -23.51 -14.47 16.24
CA PRO A 498 -22.63 -14.29 17.40
C PRO A 498 -21.48 -13.30 17.14
N ALA A 499 -21.00 -12.64 18.20
CA ALA A 499 -19.85 -11.74 18.09
C ALA A 499 -18.54 -12.49 17.75
N SER A 500 -18.44 -13.78 18.04
CA SER A 500 -17.29 -14.64 17.73
C SER A 500 -17.08 -14.83 16.22
N LEU A 501 -18.14 -14.91 15.42
CA LEU A 501 -18.02 -14.94 13.96
C LEU A 501 -17.30 -13.69 13.44
N TRP A 502 -17.64 -12.52 13.97
CA TRP A 502 -17.04 -11.25 13.55
C TRP A 502 -15.59 -11.08 14.00
N THR A 503 -15.14 -11.81 15.01
CA THR A 503 -13.72 -11.88 15.37
C THR A 503 -12.91 -12.74 14.40
N ALA A 504 -13.53 -13.78 13.83
CA ALA A 504 -12.89 -14.67 12.85
C ALA A 504 -13.08 -14.20 11.39
N TRP A 505 -14.16 -13.49 11.10
CA TRP A 505 -14.54 -13.01 9.78
C TRP A 505 -15.20 -11.62 9.89
N SER A 506 -14.45 -10.57 9.58
CA SER A 506 -14.90 -9.19 9.79
C SER A 506 -15.88 -8.70 8.71
N SER A 507 -16.59 -7.60 9.00
CA SER A 507 -17.41 -6.86 8.01
C SER A 507 -16.59 -6.43 6.79
N GLN A 508 -15.31 -6.15 6.99
CA GLN A 508 -14.38 -5.82 5.93
C GLN A 508 -14.01 -7.02 5.04
N ARG A 509 -13.69 -8.19 5.61
CA ARG A 509 -13.47 -9.41 4.81
C ARG A 509 -14.71 -9.73 3.96
N THR A 510 -15.89 -9.47 4.52
CA THR A 510 -17.18 -9.61 3.84
C THR A 510 -17.30 -8.67 2.64
N SER A 511 -16.99 -7.37 2.80
CA SER A 511 -17.06 -6.38 1.71
C SER A 511 -16.04 -6.63 0.59
N LEU A 512 -14.83 -7.09 0.97
CA LEU A 512 -13.77 -7.41 0.04
C LEU A 512 -14.06 -8.68 -0.75
N LEU A 513 -14.61 -9.71 -0.10
CA LEU A 513 -15.09 -10.91 -0.80
C LEU A 513 -16.24 -10.55 -1.75
N ALA A 514 -17.18 -9.69 -1.35
CA ALA A 514 -18.25 -9.22 -2.23
C ALA A 514 -17.70 -8.49 -3.47
N THR A 515 -16.66 -7.67 -3.30
CA THR A 515 -15.94 -7.03 -4.42
C THR A 515 -15.35 -8.07 -5.36
N VAL A 516 -14.57 -9.02 -4.82
CA VAL A 516 -13.93 -10.07 -5.62
C VAL A 516 -14.96 -10.90 -6.38
N LEU A 517 -16.06 -11.30 -5.73
CA LEU A 517 -17.11 -12.08 -6.36
C LEU A 517 -17.83 -11.33 -7.49
N SER A 518 -18.15 -10.05 -7.28
CA SER A 518 -18.77 -9.19 -8.30
C SER A 518 -17.88 -9.09 -9.54
N GLU A 519 -16.61 -8.80 -9.31
CA GLU A 519 -15.60 -8.60 -10.33
C GLU A 519 -15.24 -9.91 -11.07
N LEU A 520 -15.27 -11.05 -10.38
CA LEU A 520 -15.11 -12.36 -11.01
C LEU A 520 -16.34 -12.75 -11.84
N GLN A 521 -17.55 -12.49 -11.34
CA GLN A 521 -18.79 -12.79 -12.06
C GLN A 521 -18.84 -12.05 -13.40
N GLU A 522 -18.52 -10.75 -13.41
CA GLU A 522 -18.47 -9.94 -14.64
C GLU A 522 -17.49 -10.52 -15.67
N ARG A 523 -16.32 -10.99 -15.22
CA ARG A 523 -15.27 -11.54 -16.09
C ARG A 523 -15.59 -12.94 -16.61
N VAL A 524 -16.27 -13.77 -15.83
CA VAL A 524 -16.68 -15.12 -16.25
C VAL A 524 -17.85 -15.03 -17.24
N SER A 525 -18.84 -14.18 -16.96
CA SER A 525 -20.00 -13.99 -17.85
C SER A 525 -19.63 -13.39 -19.22
N GLY A 526 -18.54 -12.61 -19.31
CA GLY A 526 -18.03 -12.05 -20.57
C GLY A 526 -17.15 -13.01 -21.39
N SER A 527 -16.76 -14.16 -20.85
CA SER A 527 -15.92 -15.15 -21.53
C SER A 527 -16.81 -16.16 -22.25
N GLY A 528 -17.01 -15.98 -23.56
CA GLY A 528 -17.78 -16.92 -24.41
C GLY A 528 -17.12 -18.29 -24.64
N GLY A 529 -16.23 -18.74 -23.74
CA GLY A 529 -15.51 -20.01 -23.84
C GLY A 529 -16.11 -21.10 -22.96
N GLU A 530 -16.67 -22.13 -23.57
CA GLU A 530 -17.20 -23.36 -22.94
C GLU A 530 -16.09 -24.24 -22.34
N GLY A 531 -15.34 -23.72 -21.37
CA GLY A 531 -14.31 -24.47 -20.64
C GLY A 531 -14.85 -25.03 -19.32
N SER A 532 -14.60 -26.32 -19.02
CA SER A 532 -14.97 -26.97 -17.74
C SER A 532 -14.48 -26.22 -16.48
N SER A 533 -13.45 -25.38 -16.59
CA SER A 533 -12.94 -24.56 -15.48
C SER A 533 -13.75 -23.29 -15.24
N ALA A 534 -14.32 -22.68 -16.29
CA ALA A 534 -15.18 -21.50 -16.17
C ALA A 534 -16.47 -21.85 -15.41
N THR A 535 -17.08 -22.99 -15.74
CA THR A 535 -18.28 -23.50 -15.04
C THR A 535 -18.00 -23.85 -13.57
N ALA A 536 -16.82 -24.37 -13.25
CA ALA A 536 -16.44 -24.68 -11.87
C ALA A 536 -16.26 -23.41 -11.03
N LEU A 537 -15.63 -22.38 -11.61
CA LEU A 537 -15.46 -21.07 -10.97
C LEU A 537 -16.80 -20.36 -10.79
N GLU A 538 -17.68 -20.38 -11.79
CA GLU A 538 -19.04 -19.81 -11.74
C GLU A 538 -19.87 -20.41 -10.59
N ASN A 539 -19.84 -21.73 -10.44
CA ASN A 539 -20.51 -22.42 -9.33
C ASN A 539 -19.97 -21.97 -7.96
N LEU A 540 -18.65 -21.78 -7.83
CA LEU A 540 -18.04 -21.26 -6.60
C LEU A 540 -18.41 -19.79 -6.35
N ILE A 541 -18.56 -18.98 -7.39
CA ILE A 541 -19.02 -17.60 -7.26
C ILE A 541 -20.45 -17.60 -6.68
N GLY A 542 -21.35 -18.40 -7.25
CA GLY A 542 -22.71 -18.57 -6.75
C GLY A 542 -22.75 -19.06 -5.30
N GLU A 543 -21.91 -20.05 -4.94
CA GLU A 543 -21.74 -20.51 -3.56
C GLU A 543 -21.28 -19.38 -2.62
N GLY A 544 -20.30 -18.59 -3.05
CA GLY A 544 -19.79 -17.45 -2.29
C GLY A 544 -20.86 -16.40 -2.02
N LEU A 545 -21.66 -16.05 -3.02
CA LEU A 545 -22.78 -15.11 -2.88
C LEU A 545 -23.84 -15.62 -1.88
N GLN A 546 -24.15 -16.92 -1.89
CA GLN A 546 -25.07 -17.51 -0.92
C GLN A 546 -24.53 -17.47 0.52
N LEU A 547 -23.22 -17.69 0.70
CA LEU A 547 -22.57 -17.59 2.01
C LEU A 547 -22.49 -16.14 2.53
N LEU A 548 -22.42 -15.15 1.62
CA LEU A 548 -22.41 -13.73 1.99
C LEU A 548 -23.80 -13.19 2.36
N ARG A 549 -24.88 -13.70 1.76
CA ARG A 549 -26.26 -13.22 2.00
C ARG A 549 -26.61 -13.01 3.47
N PRO A 550 -26.38 -13.95 4.41
CA PRO A 550 -26.69 -13.72 5.84
C PRO A 550 -25.76 -12.71 6.53
N LEU A 551 -24.59 -12.40 5.95
CA LEU A 551 -23.60 -11.49 6.52
C LEU A 551 -23.78 -10.03 6.10
N ILE A 552 -24.61 -9.79 5.08
CA ILE A 552 -24.90 -8.45 4.57
C ILE A 552 -26.40 -8.12 4.62
N SER A 553 -27.23 -8.85 5.36
CA SER A 553 -28.63 -8.45 5.53
C SER A 553 -28.75 -7.06 6.12
N MET A 554 -29.82 -6.32 5.82
CA MET A 554 -30.01 -4.98 6.39
C MET A 554 -30.01 -4.99 7.92
N GLU A 555 -30.56 -6.02 8.56
CA GLU A 555 -30.47 -6.21 10.01
C GLU A 555 -29.02 -6.25 10.52
N VAL A 556 -28.13 -6.93 9.79
CA VAL A 556 -26.70 -7.03 10.14
C VAL A 556 -25.98 -5.72 9.84
N ILE A 557 -26.34 -5.03 8.76
CA ILE A 557 -25.76 -3.74 8.39
C ILE A 557 -26.14 -2.66 9.39
N ASP A 558 -27.40 -2.62 9.84
CA ASP A 558 -27.86 -1.72 10.89
C ASP A 558 -27.12 -1.97 12.21
N GLU A 559 -26.91 -3.24 12.60
CA GLU A 559 -26.25 -3.57 13.86
C GLU A 559 -24.71 -3.45 13.83
N ARG A 560 -24.08 -3.79 12.69
CA ARG A 560 -22.63 -4.06 12.60
C ARG A 560 -21.98 -3.55 11.31
N GLY A 561 -22.73 -2.88 10.46
CA GLY A 561 -22.22 -2.30 9.22
C GLY A 561 -21.14 -1.25 9.49
N THR A 562 -20.29 -1.05 8.49
CA THR A 562 -19.32 0.04 8.46
C THR A 562 -19.56 0.88 7.21
N ALA A 563 -19.24 2.18 7.25
CA ALA A 563 -19.32 3.05 6.09
C ALA A 563 -18.59 2.42 4.90
N ARG A 564 -17.39 1.88 5.12
CA ARG A 564 -16.59 1.17 4.10
C ARG A 564 -17.27 -0.08 3.53
N LEU A 565 -17.95 -0.88 4.36
CA LEU A 565 -18.74 -2.02 3.86
C LEU A 565 -19.83 -1.53 2.91
N VAL A 566 -20.61 -0.53 3.32
CA VAL A 566 -21.71 0.03 2.52
C VAL A 566 -21.18 0.68 1.24
N THR A 567 -20.12 1.49 1.31
CA THR A 567 -19.44 2.07 0.15
C THR A 567 -18.99 0.97 -0.81
N ASN A 568 -18.32 -0.08 -0.32
CA ASN A 568 -17.88 -1.19 -1.15
C ASN A 568 -19.04 -1.92 -1.82
N LEU A 569 -20.12 -2.21 -1.10
CA LEU A 569 -21.31 -2.88 -1.64
C LEU A 569 -22.03 -2.03 -2.70
N LEU A 570 -22.05 -0.71 -2.55
CA LEU A 570 -22.68 0.23 -3.50
C LEU A 570 -21.77 0.60 -4.68
N THR A 571 -20.48 0.31 -4.60
CA THR A 571 -19.49 0.66 -5.64
C THR A 571 -18.94 -0.61 -6.32
N CYS A 572 -17.78 -1.10 -5.91
CA CYS A 572 -17.11 -2.24 -6.56
C CYS A 572 -17.82 -3.59 -6.33
N GLY A 573 -18.59 -3.73 -5.26
CA GLY A 573 -19.36 -4.91 -4.89
C GLY A 573 -20.80 -4.92 -5.41
N ARG A 574 -21.17 -3.95 -6.27
CA ARG A 574 -22.56 -3.76 -6.71
C ARG A 574 -23.16 -4.98 -7.41
N GLY A 575 -22.36 -5.70 -8.20
CA GLY A 575 -22.80 -6.94 -8.85
C GLY A 575 -23.31 -7.97 -7.82
N ALA A 576 -22.52 -8.23 -6.78
CA ALA A 576 -22.90 -9.11 -5.68
C ALA A 576 -24.12 -8.57 -4.91
N THR A 577 -24.21 -7.27 -4.69
CA THR A 577 -25.39 -6.63 -4.05
C THR A 577 -26.68 -6.93 -4.83
N LEU A 578 -26.64 -6.77 -6.16
CA LEU A 578 -27.77 -7.06 -7.03
C LEU A 578 -28.13 -8.54 -7.07
N GLU A 579 -27.14 -9.43 -7.13
CA GLU A 579 -27.39 -10.88 -7.11
C GLU A 579 -27.98 -11.35 -5.77
N ILE A 580 -27.55 -10.75 -4.65
CA ILE A 580 -27.97 -11.18 -3.31
C ILE A 580 -29.38 -10.70 -2.98
N GLY A 581 -29.70 -9.43 -3.24
CA GLY A 581 -30.94 -8.80 -2.80
C GLY A 581 -31.69 -7.97 -3.86
N GLY A 582 -31.15 -7.87 -5.07
CA GLY A 582 -31.75 -7.11 -6.17
C GLY A 582 -31.76 -5.60 -5.96
N ALA A 583 -32.48 -4.91 -6.85
CA ALA A 583 -32.57 -3.44 -6.85
C ALA A 583 -33.24 -2.86 -5.59
N VAL A 584 -34.10 -3.64 -4.92
CA VAL A 584 -34.77 -3.20 -3.68
C VAL A 584 -33.74 -3.08 -2.55
N TYR A 585 -32.93 -4.11 -2.36
CA TYR A 585 -31.86 -4.10 -1.37
C TYR A 585 -30.80 -3.03 -1.66
N GLU A 586 -30.44 -2.83 -2.94
CA GLU A 586 -29.57 -1.73 -3.35
C GLU A 586 -30.15 -0.36 -2.94
N ALA A 587 -31.44 -0.12 -3.19
CA ALA A 587 -32.09 1.13 -2.83
C ALA A 587 -32.18 1.34 -1.29
N GLU A 588 -32.32 0.26 -0.52
CA GLU A 588 -32.25 0.29 0.94
C GLU A 588 -30.86 0.67 1.42
N LEU A 589 -29.79 0.10 0.85
CA LEU A 589 -28.40 0.47 1.14
C LEU A 589 -28.10 1.93 0.79
N GLN A 590 -28.59 2.42 -0.35
CA GLN A 590 -28.44 3.84 -0.74
C GLN A 590 -29.15 4.76 0.27
N SER A 591 -30.35 4.38 0.71
CA SER A 591 -31.11 5.13 1.72
C SER A 591 -30.39 5.11 3.08
N PHE A 592 -29.84 3.97 3.47
CA PHE A 592 -29.02 3.81 4.68
C PHE A 592 -27.76 4.70 4.61
N ALA A 593 -27.05 4.70 3.48
CA ALA A 593 -25.89 5.55 3.26
C ALA A 593 -26.25 7.03 3.44
N LEU A 594 -27.36 7.49 2.85
CA LEU A 594 -27.85 8.87 2.99
C LEU A 594 -28.20 9.23 4.44
N GLN A 595 -28.89 8.35 5.15
CA GLN A 595 -29.26 8.55 6.56
C GLN A 595 -28.03 8.66 7.47
N HIS A 596 -26.97 7.92 7.16
CA HIS A 596 -25.78 7.80 7.99
C HIS A 596 -24.54 8.53 7.45
N VAL A 597 -24.68 9.42 6.45
CA VAL A 597 -23.54 10.15 5.85
C VAL A 597 -22.68 10.82 6.94
N GLN A 598 -23.32 11.42 7.95
CA GLN A 598 -22.63 12.14 9.02
C GLN A 598 -22.03 11.24 10.12
N ASP A 599 -22.29 9.93 10.05
CA ASP A 599 -21.98 8.98 11.12
C ASP A 599 -20.72 8.14 10.85
N GLY A 600 -20.13 8.24 9.66
CA GLY A 600 -18.87 7.56 9.36
C GLY A 600 -18.32 7.65 7.95
N PHE A 601 -19.08 8.18 6.98
CA PHE A 601 -18.63 8.26 5.59
C PHE A 601 -17.63 9.42 5.40
N GLY A 602 -16.53 9.15 4.68
CA GLY A 602 -15.67 10.19 4.13
C GLY A 602 -16.31 10.85 2.91
N ARG A 603 -15.85 12.06 2.55
CA ARG A 603 -16.34 12.72 1.33
C ARG A 603 -16.05 11.88 0.08
N ALA A 604 -14.86 11.27 0.01
CA ALA A 604 -14.48 10.38 -1.08
C ALA A 604 -15.39 9.14 -1.16
N ASP A 605 -15.82 8.60 -0.02
CA ASP A 605 -16.76 7.48 0.01
C ASP A 605 -18.10 7.88 -0.61
N VAL A 606 -18.65 9.03 -0.21
CA VAL A 606 -19.91 9.55 -0.76
C VAL A 606 -19.77 9.90 -2.24
N ALA A 607 -18.67 10.56 -2.63
CA ALA A 607 -18.39 10.89 -4.03
C ALA A 607 -18.32 9.64 -4.91
N ASN A 608 -17.69 8.56 -4.43
CA ASN A 608 -17.64 7.28 -5.14
C ASN A 608 -19.03 6.64 -5.29
N ILE A 609 -19.86 6.71 -4.25
CA ILE A 609 -21.25 6.23 -4.30
C ILE A 609 -22.04 7.07 -5.32
N VAL A 610 -21.96 8.40 -5.26
CA VAL A 610 -22.62 9.34 -6.18
C VAL A 610 -22.20 9.07 -7.62
N LEU A 611 -20.90 9.01 -7.91
CA LEU A 611 -20.37 8.77 -9.25
C LEU A 611 -20.83 7.41 -9.81
N THR A 612 -20.87 6.38 -8.97
CA THR A 612 -21.36 5.05 -9.37
C THR A 612 -22.86 5.11 -9.68
N MET A 613 -23.66 5.76 -8.83
CA MET A 613 -25.09 5.95 -9.06
C MET A 613 -25.37 6.74 -10.34
N GLU A 614 -24.63 7.82 -10.60
CA GLU A 614 -24.78 8.63 -11.82
C GLU A 614 -24.49 7.82 -13.09
N LYS A 615 -23.39 7.07 -13.11
CA LYS A 615 -23.05 6.20 -14.24
C LYS A 615 -24.19 5.24 -14.57
N HIS A 616 -24.82 4.65 -13.55
CA HIS A 616 -25.89 3.69 -13.74
C HIS A 616 -27.23 4.30 -14.13
N LEU A 617 -27.55 5.52 -13.66
CA LEU A 617 -28.73 6.25 -14.14
C LEU A 617 -28.60 6.61 -15.62
N VAL A 618 -27.40 6.99 -16.07
CA VAL A 618 -27.12 7.28 -17.48
C VAL A 618 -27.25 6.02 -18.36
N ASP A 619 -26.71 4.88 -17.90
CA ASP A 619 -26.80 3.61 -18.62
C ASP A 619 -28.24 3.04 -18.64
N GLY A 620 -29.00 3.22 -17.57
CA GLY A 620 -30.41 2.81 -17.47
C GLY A 620 -31.35 3.61 -18.38
N CYS A 621 -31.07 4.90 -18.58
CA CYS A 621 -31.80 5.75 -19.53
C CYS A 621 -31.56 5.36 -20.99
N ARG A 622 -30.39 4.82 -21.33
CA ARG A 622 -30.09 4.32 -22.70
C ARG A 622 -30.78 3.00 -23.03
N ASN A 623 -31.13 2.19 -22.03
CA ASN A 623 -31.71 0.85 -22.20
C ASN A 623 -33.23 0.77 -21.93
N GLY A 624 -33.95 1.91 -21.90
CA GLY A 624 -35.42 1.93 -21.92
C GLY A 624 -36.14 1.51 -20.62
N GLY A 625 -35.50 1.68 -19.46
CA GLY A 625 -36.06 1.29 -18.15
C GLY A 625 -37.21 2.18 -17.62
N VAL A 626 -38.16 1.56 -16.91
CA VAL A 626 -39.43 2.09 -16.40
C VAL A 626 -39.29 3.33 -15.47
N VAL A 627 -40.09 4.37 -15.77
CA VAL A 627 -40.05 5.73 -15.19
C VAL A 627 -40.40 5.83 -13.68
N GLY A 628 -41.03 4.81 -13.08
CA GLY A 628 -41.54 4.87 -11.69
C GLY A 628 -40.53 4.63 -10.57
N GLY A 629 -39.47 3.83 -10.80
CA GLY A 629 -38.41 3.58 -9.80
C GLY A 629 -37.37 4.71 -9.73
N ASN A 630 -37.41 5.64 -10.69
CA ASN A 630 -36.36 6.60 -10.92
C ASN A 630 -36.43 7.79 -9.94
N THR A 631 -37.61 8.16 -9.45
CA THR A 631 -37.81 9.35 -8.61
C THR A 631 -37.20 9.23 -7.22
N LYS A 632 -37.35 8.07 -6.56
CA LYS A 632 -36.74 7.81 -5.24
C LYS A 632 -35.21 7.71 -5.34
N ALA A 633 -34.70 7.02 -6.36
CA ALA A 633 -33.26 6.93 -6.61
C ALA A 633 -32.65 8.31 -6.92
N HIS A 634 -33.33 9.13 -7.72
CA HIS A 634 -32.92 10.53 -7.97
C HIS A 634 -32.95 11.37 -6.69
N SER A 635 -33.98 11.25 -5.86
CA SER A 635 -34.04 11.98 -4.58
C SER A 635 -32.91 11.58 -3.63
N VAL A 636 -32.55 10.30 -3.57
CA VAL A 636 -31.42 9.82 -2.75
C VAL A 636 -30.10 10.30 -3.33
N LEU A 637 -29.93 10.27 -4.65
CA LEU A 637 -28.74 10.80 -5.32
C LEU A 637 -28.53 12.28 -5.05
N GLU A 638 -29.56 13.10 -5.21
CA GLU A 638 -29.48 14.54 -4.93
C GLU A 638 -29.23 14.80 -3.43
N GLY A 639 -29.82 13.99 -2.55
CA GLY A 639 -29.51 13.99 -1.12
C GLY A 639 -28.04 13.68 -0.83
N LEU A 640 -27.46 12.67 -1.48
CA LEU A 640 -26.06 12.29 -1.33
C LEU A 640 -25.12 13.34 -1.91
N LYS A 641 -25.45 13.97 -3.04
CA LYS A 641 -24.69 15.11 -3.59
C LYS A 641 -24.67 16.29 -2.63
N ALA A 642 -25.82 16.67 -2.09
CA ALA A 642 -25.92 17.74 -1.10
C ALA A 642 -25.11 17.39 0.16
N ALA A 643 -25.18 16.13 0.61
CA ALA A 643 -24.42 15.66 1.75
C ALA A 643 -22.90 15.62 1.47
N GLU A 644 -22.46 15.24 0.27
CA GLU A 644 -21.06 15.28 -0.16
C GLU A 644 -20.49 16.69 -0.09
N LEU A 645 -21.24 17.70 -0.56
CA LEU A 645 -20.85 19.10 -0.49
C LEU A 645 -20.81 19.64 0.94
N ALA A 646 -21.68 19.14 1.81
CA ALA A 646 -21.71 19.48 3.23
C ALA A 646 -20.61 18.76 4.03
N LEU A 647 -20.08 17.65 3.53
CA LEU A 647 -18.91 17.00 4.10
C LEU A 647 -17.65 17.80 3.80
N PRO A 648 -16.72 17.94 4.76
CA PRO A 648 -15.47 18.66 4.55
C PRO A 648 -14.72 18.08 3.34
N LEU A 649 -14.30 18.94 2.39
CA LEU A 649 -13.36 18.58 1.34
C LEU A 649 -12.16 17.92 2.03
N ARG A 650 -11.85 16.66 1.71
CA ARG A 650 -10.62 15.97 2.12
C ARG A 650 -9.79 15.66 0.89
N SER A 651 -8.55 16.14 0.85
CA SER A 651 -7.58 15.87 -0.22
C SER A 651 -6.78 14.61 0.09
N TRP A 652 -7.42 13.46 -0.10
CA TRP A 652 -6.75 12.18 -0.34
C TRP A 652 -7.60 11.38 -1.33
N SER A 653 -7.32 11.59 -2.62
CA SER A 653 -7.59 10.68 -3.73
C SER A 653 -6.33 10.59 -4.56
#